data_AF-A0A800J4S9-F1
#
_entry.id   AF-A0A800J4S9-F1
#
_cell.length_a   1.000
_cell.length_b   1.000
_cell.length_c   1.000
_cell.angle_alpha   90.00
_cell.angle_beta   90.00
_cell.angle_gamma   90.00
#
_symmetry.space_group_name_H-M   'P 1'
#
loop_
_entity.id
_entity.type
_entity.pdbx_description
1 polymer ?
#
loop_
_entity_poly.entity_id
_entity_poly.type
_entity_poly.pdbx_seq_one_letter_code
_entity_poly.pdbx_strand_id
1 'polypeptide(L)'
;MTEPTAPLADAPAEPDRQPTTTVALHVEGMTCASCSARVERVLSRAPGVEAAAVNLATERATVRIADGIEVTDLVARVEKAGYGAAAVTDDSAEAAADSRAEADRRIARRLWLAVALTIPIWLLEMVPMMVPPLHEWLHATVGTGAVRLALFALGTAVQFGPGLGFYRKGWAALRHLAPDMDSLVMIGTTAAYGYSVVATFAPDVLPAGANNVYYEAAATIIALILAGRYMEHRAKGRAGDAIRALLDLQPPTALVVRDGTEREVSAEAVLPGETVRVRPGDRIPVDGEVTDGRSFVDESAMTGEPVPVEKTASATVAAGTVNGTGTLLLRATQTGRETALARVVQMVEDAQGSKPPIQALADRVVRVFVPVVLGIGVLTFAVWLLAGPSPPLTYALVASVSVLIIACPCAMGIATPISVLVGTGRAAQAGVFVREGAGLQALAEADTILLDKTGTLTEGRPAVTDLVPLAEAVSEREALALAASVEHASEHPIARAVVDHAEAEDLAIPAATDFEAVPGYGVQADVDGRRVAVGAARFLNRLSIPLADTHRQRAEALAQDGKTPIWLAVDGQAAALFAVADPIKETSHKALEALRARGFRLAMVTGDAEATARAVARQLGIDEVHAETLPEDKASVVHDLQSAGQTVAFVGDGINDAPALAVADVGVAIGTGTDVAIEAGDIVLLRGDLAGVDRAADLARATLRTIKQNLFWAFAYNVVLIPVAAGVLWPSLGVLLSPMLAAGAMVFSDLFVVGNALRLRRA
;
A
#
# COMPACT_ATOMS: atom_id res chain seq x y z
N MET A 1 -39.85 -51.66 22.61
CA MET A 1 -40.03 -50.31 23.15
C MET A 1 -38.81 -49.52 22.73
N THR A 2 -38.91 -48.87 21.59
CA THR A 2 -37.86 -48.06 20.94
C THR A 2 -38.28 -46.61 21.12
N GLU A 3 -37.57 -45.88 21.96
CA GLU A 3 -37.69 -44.43 22.08
C GLU A 3 -37.20 -43.76 20.78
N PRO A 4 -37.86 -42.69 20.30
CA PRO A 4 -37.37 -41.92 19.17
C PRO A 4 -36.34 -40.88 19.63
N THR A 5 -35.21 -40.86 18.93
CA THR A 5 -34.15 -39.85 18.99
C THR A 5 -34.68 -38.44 18.72
N ALA A 6 -34.32 -37.49 19.59
CA ALA A 6 -34.58 -36.07 19.43
C ALA A 6 -33.75 -35.48 18.25
N PRO A 7 -34.28 -34.52 17.49
CA PRO A 7 -33.54 -33.86 16.42
C PRO A 7 -32.49 -32.89 16.99
N LEU A 8 -31.32 -32.87 16.35
CA LEU A 8 -30.22 -31.95 16.58
C LEU A 8 -30.70 -30.49 16.47
N ALA A 9 -30.29 -29.65 17.40
CA ALA A 9 -30.55 -28.22 17.39
C ALA A 9 -29.82 -27.56 16.21
N ASP A 10 -30.57 -26.75 15.45
CA ASP A 10 -30.06 -25.92 14.36
C ASP A 10 -28.89 -25.05 14.82
N ALA A 11 -27.81 -25.07 14.03
CA ALA A 11 -26.74 -24.08 14.12
C ALA A 11 -27.33 -22.66 13.92
N PRO A 12 -26.82 -21.64 14.62
CA PRO A 12 -27.30 -20.28 14.42
C PRO A 12 -27.09 -19.86 12.97
N ALA A 13 -28.19 -19.51 12.30
CA ALA A 13 -28.18 -18.98 10.94
C ALA A 13 -27.20 -17.79 10.85
N GLU A 14 -26.29 -17.84 9.87
CA GLU A 14 -25.50 -16.69 9.46
C GLU A 14 -26.44 -15.51 9.16
N PRO A 15 -26.12 -14.29 9.60
CA PRO A 15 -26.96 -13.14 9.30
C PRO A 15 -27.03 -12.95 7.78
N ASP A 16 -28.26 -12.91 7.27
CA ASP A 16 -28.66 -12.66 5.88
C ASP A 16 -27.92 -11.42 5.31
N ARG A 17 -26.75 -11.64 4.69
CA ARG A 17 -25.96 -10.58 4.05
C ARG A 17 -26.60 -10.30 2.70
N GLN A 18 -27.32 -9.18 2.60
CA GLN A 18 -27.81 -8.68 1.32
C GLN A 18 -26.64 -8.53 0.33
N PRO A 19 -26.83 -8.85 -0.96
CA PRO A 19 -25.83 -8.63 -1.99
C PRO A 19 -25.42 -7.15 -2.01
N THR A 20 -24.11 -6.92 -2.04
CA THR A 20 -23.52 -5.58 -2.02
C THR A 20 -22.78 -5.30 -3.32
N THR A 21 -22.97 -4.11 -3.87
CA THR A 21 -22.25 -3.64 -5.06
C THR A 21 -21.22 -2.59 -4.66
N THR A 22 -20.03 -2.64 -5.26
CA THR A 22 -18.99 -1.62 -5.07
C THR A 22 -19.08 -0.59 -6.17
N VAL A 23 -19.26 0.68 -5.80
CA VAL A 23 -19.33 1.82 -6.73
C VAL A 23 -18.18 2.78 -6.47
N ALA A 24 -17.64 3.35 -7.53
CA ALA A 24 -16.62 4.38 -7.43
C ALA A 24 -17.12 5.75 -7.90
N LEU A 25 -16.76 6.77 -7.13
CA LEU A 25 -17.03 8.18 -7.40
C LEU A 25 -15.71 8.92 -7.57
N HIS A 26 -15.58 9.74 -8.61
CA HIS A 26 -14.58 10.79 -8.65
C HIS A 26 -15.05 11.94 -7.77
N VAL A 27 -14.19 12.46 -6.88
CA VAL A 27 -14.53 13.49 -5.90
C VAL A 27 -13.56 14.67 -6.01
N GLU A 28 -14.06 15.79 -6.54
CA GLU A 28 -13.25 16.99 -6.78
C GLU A 28 -13.20 17.94 -5.58
N GLY A 29 -12.05 18.60 -5.42
CA GLY A 29 -11.90 19.73 -4.51
C GLY A 29 -11.47 19.36 -3.09
N MET A 30 -11.14 18.09 -2.84
CA MET A 30 -10.46 17.63 -1.63
C MET A 30 -9.01 18.12 -1.66
N THR A 31 -8.58 18.86 -0.63
CA THR A 31 -7.24 19.46 -0.60
C THR A 31 -6.40 19.04 0.59
N CYS A 32 -6.97 18.29 1.53
CA CYS A 32 -6.23 17.76 2.69
C CYS A 32 -6.93 16.53 3.26
N ALA A 33 -6.25 15.84 4.19
CA ALA A 33 -6.80 14.69 4.90
C ALA A 33 -8.13 14.99 5.64
N SER A 34 -8.32 16.22 6.12
CA SER A 34 -9.59 16.60 6.74
C SER A 34 -10.76 16.67 5.76
N CYS A 35 -10.48 16.98 4.48
CA CYS A 35 -11.46 16.94 3.41
C CYS A 35 -11.89 15.51 3.10
N SER A 36 -10.93 14.62 2.84
CA SER A 36 -11.22 13.20 2.53
C SER A 36 -11.91 12.52 3.71
N ALA A 37 -11.45 12.73 4.95
CA ALA A 37 -12.11 12.20 6.15
C ALA A 37 -13.55 12.73 6.34
N ARG A 38 -13.86 13.94 5.84
CA ARG A 38 -15.23 14.47 5.86
C ARG A 38 -16.08 13.76 4.81
N VAL A 39 -15.61 13.67 3.57
CA VAL A 39 -16.32 12.97 2.47
C VAL A 39 -16.61 11.53 2.88
N GLU A 40 -15.61 10.83 3.40
CA GLU A 40 -15.72 9.45 3.89
C GLU A 40 -16.77 9.31 5.00
N ARG A 41 -16.78 10.23 5.97
CA ARG A 41 -17.78 10.24 7.05
C ARG A 41 -19.19 10.55 6.54
N VAL A 42 -19.32 11.36 5.50
CA VAL A 42 -20.62 11.69 4.89
C VAL A 42 -21.15 10.47 4.13
N LEU A 43 -20.29 9.79 3.37
CA LEU A 43 -20.63 8.58 2.62
C LEU A 43 -20.93 7.41 3.57
N SER A 44 -20.08 7.15 4.57
CA SER A 44 -20.25 6.05 5.54
C SER A 44 -21.50 6.18 6.41
N ARG A 45 -22.07 7.40 6.53
CA ARG A 45 -23.32 7.65 7.26
C ARG A 45 -24.55 7.61 6.36
N ALA A 46 -24.40 7.41 5.06
CA ALA A 46 -25.53 7.29 4.16
C ALA A 46 -26.26 5.95 4.42
N PRO A 47 -27.60 5.94 4.44
CA PRO A 47 -28.36 4.71 4.64
C PRO A 47 -27.98 3.66 3.59
N GLY A 48 -27.72 2.43 4.04
CA GLY A 48 -27.35 1.27 3.21
C GLY A 48 -25.97 1.34 2.54
N VAL A 49 -25.11 2.28 2.95
CA VAL A 49 -23.65 2.17 2.76
C VAL A 49 -23.09 1.30 3.87
N GLU A 50 -22.42 0.21 3.52
CA GLU A 50 -21.72 -0.65 4.47
C GLU A 50 -20.32 -0.14 4.80
N ALA A 51 -19.60 0.32 3.77
CA ALA A 51 -18.26 0.83 3.89
C ALA A 51 -18.03 1.93 2.84
N ALA A 52 -17.29 2.97 3.21
CA ALA A 52 -16.79 3.96 2.27
C ALA A 52 -15.32 4.25 2.57
N ALA A 53 -14.49 4.26 1.54
CA ALA A 53 -13.09 4.65 1.60
C ALA A 53 -12.84 5.78 0.59
N VAL A 54 -12.09 6.80 1.00
CA VAL A 54 -11.79 7.96 0.14
C VAL A 54 -10.28 8.10 -0.03
N ASN A 55 -9.84 7.92 -1.26
CA ASN A 55 -8.46 8.09 -1.65
C ASN A 55 -8.21 9.54 -2.12
N LEU A 56 -7.47 10.29 -1.30
CA LEU A 56 -7.12 11.69 -1.61
C LEU A 56 -6.13 11.81 -2.78
N ALA A 57 -5.29 10.81 -3.01
CA ALA A 57 -4.28 10.84 -4.06
C ALA A 57 -4.90 10.66 -5.46
N THR A 58 -5.91 9.80 -5.56
CA THR A 58 -6.61 9.52 -6.84
C THR A 58 -7.87 10.35 -7.02
N GLU A 59 -8.25 11.15 -6.02
CA GLU A 59 -9.53 11.89 -5.96
C GLU A 59 -10.73 10.96 -6.17
N ARG A 60 -10.67 9.75 -5.59
CA ARG A 60 -11.67 8.70 -5.80
C ARG A 60 -12.23 8.21 -4.47
N ALA A 61 -13.54 8.03 -4.41
CA ALA A 61 -14.24 7.40 -3.29
C ALA A 61 -14.81 6.06 -3.74
N THR A 62 -14.45 4.99 -3.02
CA THR A 62 -14.99 3.65 -3.23
C THR A 62 -16.02 3.39 -2.14
N VAL A 63 -17.24 3.04 -2.55
CA VAL A 63 -18.39 2.90 -1.65
C VAL A 63 -19.02 1.54 -1.89
N ARG A 64 -19.14 0.74 -0.83
CA ARG A 64 -19.86 -0.53 -0.84
C ARG A 64 -21.30 -0.28 -0.40
N ILE A 65 -22.23 -0.49 -1.32
CA ILE A 65 -23.66 -0.21 -1.13
C ILE A 65 -24.48 -1.49 -1.19
N ALA A 66 -25.53 -1.54 -0.37
CA ALA A 66 -26.58 -2.55 -0.52
C ALA A 66 -27.38 -2.31 -1.82
N ASP A 67 -27.94 -3.38 -2.38
CA ASP A 67 -28.77 -3.30 -3.58
C ASP A 67 -29.96 -2.32 -3.40
N GLY A 68 -30.21 -1.50 -4.44
CA GLY A 68 -31.29 -0.50 -4.47
C GLY A 68 -30.86 0.94 -4.12
N ILE A 69 -29.58 1.19 -3.86
CA ILE A 69 -29.05 2.55 -3.69
C ILE A 69 -28.61 3.14 -5.03
N GLU A 70 -29.17 4.30 -5.36
CA GLU A 70 -28.79 5.07 -6.53
C GLU A 70 -27.49 5.85 -6.29
N VAL A 71 -26.54 5.72 -7.22
CA VAL A 71 -25.25 6.42 -7.20
C VAL A 71 -25.43 7.94 -7.16
N THR A 72 -26.53 8.45 -7.72
CA THR A 72 -26.88 9.88 -7.71
C THR A 72 -27.15 10.44 -6.31
N ASP A 73 -27.67 9.66 -5.36
CA ASP A 73 -27.85 10.11 -3.96
C ASP A 73 -26.50 10.29 -3.27
N LEU A 74 -25.55 9.38 -3.54
CA LEU A 74 -24.19 9.50 -3.02
C LEU A 74 -23.49 10.76 -3.54
N VAL A 75 -23.61 11.04 -4.85
CA VAL A 75 -23.08 12.27 -5.48
C VAL A 75 -23.68 13.51 -4.81
N ALA A 76 -25.00 13.59 -4.68
CA ALA A 76 -25.68 14.74 -4.07
C ALA A 76 -25.24 14.99 -2.60
N ARG A 77 -24.95 13.92 -1.84
CA ARG A 77 -24.42 14.03 -0.47
C ARG A 77 -23.02 14.63 -0.43
N VAL A 78 -22.15 14.22 -1.35
CA VAL A 78 -20.80 14.76 -1.47
C VAL A 78 -20.83 16.23 -1.88
N GLU A 79 -21.72 16.60 -2.81
CA GLU A 79 -21.98 18.00 -3.19
C GLU A 79 -22.48 18.86 -2.04
N LYS A 80 -23.41 18.33 -1.24
CA LYS A 80 -23.92 19.00 -0.04
C LYS A 80 -22.84 19.20 1.03
N ALA A 81 -21.82 18.34 1.05
CA ALA A 81 -20.65 18.47 1.91
C ALA A 81 -19.63 19.51 1.39
N GLY A 82 -19.82 20.04 0.18
CA GLY A 82 -19.03 21.11 -0.43
C GLY A 82 -17.98 20.64 -1.46
N TYR A 83 -18.10 19.41 -1.98
CA TYR A 83 -17.15 18.80 -2.93
C TYR A 83 -17.85 18.42 -4.23
N GLY A 84 -17.17 18.46 -5.38
CA GLY A 84 -17.74 17.94 -6.62
C GLY A 84 -17.73 16.41 -6.60
N ALA A 85 -18.73 15.74 -7.19
CA ALA A 85 -18.71 14.30 -7.33
C ALA A 85 -19.32 13.82 -8.65
N ALA A 86 -18.74 12.77 -9.24
CA ALA A 86 -19.25 12.12 -10.44
C ALA A 86 -19.03 10.61 -10.37
N ALA A 87 -19.93 9.81 -10.94
CA ALA A 87 -19.75 8.36 -11.05
C ALA A 87 -18.64 8.02 -12.05
N VAL A 88 -17.87 6.96 -11.77
CA VAL A 88 -16.83 6.48 -12.69
C VAL A 88 -17.38 5.35 -13.57
N THR A 89 -17.37 5.54 -14.89
CA THR A 89 -17.81 4.55 -15.92
C THR A 89 -16.64 4.13 -16.83
N ASP A 90 -16.66 2.99 -17.51
CA ASP A 90 -15.49 2.50 -18.27
C ASP A 90 -15.01 3.42 -19.41
N ASP A 91 -15.88 4.24 -20.02
CA ASP A 91 -15.51 5.30 -20.99
C ASP A 91 -14.74 6.50 -20.36
N SER A 92 -14.40 6.44 -19.07
CA SER A 92 -13.90 7.59 -18.30
C SER A 92 -12.38 7.71 -18.19
N ALA A 93 -11.58 6.77 -18.68
CA ALA A 93 -10.12 6.86 -18.55
C ALA A 93 -9.55 8.09 -19.32
N GLU A 94 -10.01 8.31 -20.56
CA GLU A 94 -9.66 9.49 -21.36
C GLU A 94 -10.33 10.76 -20.82
N ALA A 95 -11.61 10.69 -20.44
CA ALA A 95 -12.33 11.84 -19.86
C ALA A 95 -11.76 12.30 -18.51
N ALA A 96 -11.22 11.37 -17.69
CA ALA A 96 -10.56 11.67 -16.42
C ALA A 96 -9.17 12.28 -16.63
N ALA A 97 -8.44 11.86 -17.67
CA ALA A 97 -7.16 12.48 -18.04
C ALA A 97 -7.36 13.93 -18.51
N ASP A 98 -8.37 14.17 -19.35
CA ASP A 98 -8.74 15.51 -19.82
C ASP A 98 -9.24 16.41 -18.68
N SER A 99 -10.09 15.89 -17.79
CA SER A 99 -10.56 16.62 -16.60
C SER A 99 -9.40 17.05 -15.68
N ARG A 100 -8.41 16.18 -15.47
CA ARG A 100 -7.22 16.49 -14.67
C ARG A 100 -6.35 17.58 -15.32
N ALA A 101 -6.12 17.51 -16.63
CA ALA A 101 -5.37 18.53 -17.35
C ALA A 101 -6.08 19.90 -17.31
N GLU A 102 -7.41 19.91 -17.34
CA GLU A 102 -8.25 21.09 -17.17
C GLU A 102 -8.12 21.67 -15.74
N ALA A 103 -8.14 20.81 -14.72
CA ALA A 103 -7.94 21.19 -13.32
C ALA A 103 -6.55 21.80 -13.06
N ASP A 104 -5.50 21.20 -13.62
CA ASP A 104 -4.13 21.71 -13.59
C ASP A 104 -4.05 23.13 -14.16
N ARG A 105 -4.61 23.32 -15.36
CA ARG A 105 -4.67 24.63 -16.03
C ARG A 105 -5.45 25.63 -15.18
N ARG A 106 -6.53 25.22 -14.51
CA ARG A 106 -7.35 26.09 -13.67
C ARG A 106 -6.59 26.60 -12.44
N ILE A 107 -5.88 25.74 -11.72
CA ILE A 107 -5.06 26.13 -10.56
C ILE A 107 -3.91 27.04 -11.03
N ALA A 108 -3.23 26.68 -12.11
CA ALA A 108 -2.15 27.50 -12.68
C ALA A 108 -2.64 28.89 -13.10
N ARG A 109 -3.79 28.99 -13.78
CA ARG A 109 -4.39 30.28 -14.16
C ARG A 109 -4.72 31.14 -12.95
N ARG A 110 -5.30 30.55 -11.89
CA ARG A 110 -5.60 31.27 -10.64
C ARG A 110 -4.34 31.79 -9.95
N LEU A 111 -3.30 30.96 -9.88
CA LEU A 111 -1.99 31.37 -9.35
C LEU A 111 -1.40 32.53 -10.14
N TRP A 112 -1.29 32.38 -11.47
CA TRP A 112 -0.69 33.43 -12.30
C TRP A 112 -1.50 34.72 -12.29
N LEU A 113 -2.83 34.64 -12.22
CA LEU A 113 -3.67 35.81 -12.02
C LEU A 113 -3.43 36.47 -10.66
N ALA A 114 -3.34 35.68 -9.57
CA ALA A 114 -3.03 36.22 -8.24
C ALA A 114 -1.66 36.90 -8.20
N VAL A 115 -0.63 36.26 -8.77
CA VAL A 115 0.73 36.84 -8.85
C VAL A 115 0.73 38.10 -9.69
N ALA A 116 0.11 38.08 -10.88
CA ALA A 116 0.05 39.24 -11.78
C ALA A 116 -0.65 40.45 -11.15
N LEU A 117 -1.67 40.23 -10.31
CA LEU A 117 -2.37 41.28 -9.58
C LEU A 117 -1.64 41.71 -8.30
N THR A 118 -0.88 40.82 -7.66
CA THR A 118 -0.13 41.10 -6.42
C THR A 118 1.17 41.87 -6.70
N ILE A 119 1.82 41.64 -7.84
CA ILE A 119 3.06 42.35 -8.22
C ILE A 119 2.86 43.88 -8.24
N PRO A 120 1.83 44.44 -8.90
CA PRO A 120 1.55 45.87 -8.85
C PRO A 120 1.31 46.39 -7.42
N ILE A 121 0.66 45.62 -6.56
CA ILE A 121 0.45 45.98 -5.14
C ILE A 121 1.81 46.13 -4.45
N TRP A 122 2.74 45.18 -4.65
CA TRP A 122 4.11 45.27 -4.11
C TRP A 122 4.88 46.48 -4.64
N LEU A 123 4.75 46.77 -5.93
CA LEU A 123 5.42 47.93 -6.56
C LEU A 123 4.89 49.26 -6.02
N LEU A 124 3.61 49.32 -5.64
CA LEU A 124 2.97 50.53 -5.12
C LEU A 124 3.13 50.70 -3.60
N GLU A 125 3.41 49.63 -2.86
CA GLU A 125 3.42 49.65 -1.39
C GLU A 125 4.75 49.23 -0.78
N MET A 126 5.25 48.03 -1.10
CA MET A 126 6.49 47.48 -0.52
C MET A 126 7.75 48.19 -1.04
N VAL A 127 7.87 48.37 -2.36
CA VAL A 127 9.07 48.97 -2.98
C VAL A 127 9.27 50.42 -2.53
N PRO A 128 8.23 51.28 -2.47
CA PRO A 128 8.37 52.63 -1.95
C PRO A 128 8.75 52.65 -0.46
N MET A 129 8.22 51.74 0.37
CA MET A 129 8.65 51.62 1.77
C MET A 129 10.15 51.30 1.94
N MET A 130 10.73 50.54 1.01
CA MET A 130 12.16 50.21 1.03
C MET A 130 13.06 51.32 0.49
N VAL A 131 12.49 52.27 -0.28
CA VAL A 131 13.21 53.36 -0.93
C VAL A 131 12.51 54.68 -0.58
N PRO A 132 12.85 55.33 0.54
CA PRO A 132 12.16 56.53 1.02
C PRO A 132 11.98 57.65 -0.02
N PRO A 133 12.97 57.95 -0.90
CA PRO A 133 12.79 58.95 -1.97
C PRO A 133 11.70 58.57 -2.98
N LEU A 134 11.51 57.28 -3.24
CA LEU A 134 10.48 56.77 -4.15
C LEU A 134 9.10 56.87 -3.52
N HIS A 135 9.00 56.63 -2.20
CA HIS A 135 7.75 56.84 -1.45
C HIS A 135 7.31 58.29 -1.52
N GLU A 136 8.21 59.22 -1.17
CA GLU A 136 7.90 60.65 -1.22
C GLU A 136 7.52 61.10 -2.64
N TRP A 137 8.25 60.64 -3.66
CA TRP A 137 7.94 60.93 -5.06
C TRP A 137 6.57 60.40 -5.49
N LEU A 138 6.26 59.14 -5.17
CA LEU A 138 5.00 58.50 -5.56
C LEU A 138 3.81 59.19 -4.89
N HIS A 139 3.90 59.44 -3.59
CA HIS A 139 2.85 60.08 -2.81
C HIS A 139 2.66 61.56 -3.16
N ALA A 140 3.73 62.28 -3.52
CA ALA A 140 3.65 63.65 -4.00
C ALA A 140 3.09 63.75 -5.43
N THR A 141 3.41 62.79 -6.31
CA THR A 141 3.03 62.86 -7.73
C THR A 141 1.63 62.33 -7.99
N VAL A 142 1.30 61.17 -7.42
CA VAL A 142 0.03 60.45 -7.67
C VAL A 142 -1.02 60.80 -6.60
N GLY A 143 -0.57 61.16 -5.40
CA GLY A 143 -1.42 61.45 -4.26
C GLY A 143 -1.77 60.20 -3.46
N THR A 144 -1.64 60.27 -2.13
CA THR A 144 -1.89 59.15 -1.21
C THR A 144 -3.28 58.54 -1.34
N GLY A 145 -4.31 59.34 -1.61
CA GLY A 145 -5.67 58.85 -1.83
C GLY A 145 -5.80 57.98 -3.09
N ALA A 146 -5.19 58.40 -4.20
CA ALA A 146 -5.24 57.66 -5.45
C ALA A 146 -4.44 56.35 -5.35
N VAL A 147 -3.28 56.36 -4.68
CA VAL A 147 -2.50 55.13 -4.41
C VAL A 147 -3.33 54.14 -3.59
N ARG A 148 -4.00 54.59 -2.52
CA ARG A 148 -4.86 53.73 -1.69
C ARG A 148 -6.07 53.18 -2.45
N LEU A 149 -6.69 53.97 -3.34
CA LEU A 149 -7.78 53.50 -4.19
C LEU A 149 -7.29 52.45 -5.20
N ALA A 150 -6.10 52.61 -5.76
CA ALA A 150 -5.49 51.61 -6.63
C ALA A 150 -5.19 50.30 -5.87
N LEU A 151 -4.62 50.40 -4.66
CA LEU A 151 -4.37 49.25 -3.78
C LEU A 151 -5.69 48.56 -3.39
N PHE A 152 -6.74 49.32 -3.08
CA PHE A 152 -8.08 48.78 -2.83
C PHE A 152 -8.62 48.03 -4.04
N ALA A 153 -8.56 48.61 -5.25
CA ALA A 153 -9.08 47.98 -6.45
C ALA A 153 -8.34 46.67 -6.77
N LEU A 154 -7.00 46.70 -6.74
CA LEU A 154 -6.16 45.52 -6.96
C LEU A 154 -6.34 44.46 -5.87
N GLY A 155 -6.33 44.87 -4.60
CA GLY A 155 -6.56 44.00 -3.45
C GLY A 155 -7.92 43.32 -3.52
N THR A 156 -8.97 44.06 -3.87
CA THR A 156 -10.32 43.52 -4.09
C THR A 156 -10.34 42.50 -5.23
N ALA A 157 -9.64 42.79 -6.34
CA ALA A 157 -9.53 41.88 -7.47
C ALA A 157 -8.80 40.58 -7.10
N VAL A 158 -7.77 40.63 -6.25
CA VAL A 158 -7.10 39.42 -5.72
C VAL A 158 -8.02 38.66 -4.76
N GLN A 159 -8.63 39.37 -3.81
CA GLN A 159 -9.45 38.81 -2.74
C GLN A 159 -10.65 38.02 -3.27
N PHE A 160 -11.40 38.63 -4.20
CA PHE A 160 -12.64 38.08 -4.72
C PHE A 160 -12.52 37.51 -6.15
N GLY A 161 -11.35 37.59 -6.76
CA GLY A 161 -11.02 36.86 -7.99
C GLY A 161 -10.39 35.51 -7.68
N PRO A 162 -9.05 35.37 -7.71
CA PRO A 162 -8.37 34.11 -7.40
C PRO A 162 -8.59 33.64 -5.95
N GLY A 163 -8.79 34.57 -5.00
CA GLY A 163 -9.03 34.26 -3.59
C GLY A 163 -10.43 33.71 -3.26
N LEU A 164 -11.41 33.86 -4.16
CA LEU A 164 -12.82 33.51 -3.89
C LEU A 164 -13.03 32.04 -3.51
N GLY A 165 -12.16 31.15 -3.99
CA GLY A 165 -12.19 29.73 -3.63
C GLY A 165 -12.04 29.51 -2.13
N PHE A 166 -11.14 30.25 -1.47
CA PHE A 166 -10.90 30.16 -0.02
C PHE A 166 -12.13 30.62 0.77
N TYR A 167 -12.84 31.64 0.29
CA TYR A 167 -14.06 32.16 0.93
C TYR A 167 -15.21 31.16 0.89
N ARG A 168 -15.48 30.58 -0.29
CA ARG A 168 -16.58 29.61 -0.44
C ARG A 168 -16.37 28.39 0.44
N LYS A 169 -15.15 27.83 0.42
CA LYS A 169 -14.80 26.63 1.19
C LYS A 169 -14.68 26.93 2.69
N GLY A 170 -13.96 28.00 3.05
CA GLY A 170 -13.73 28.40 4.44
C GLY A 170 -15.03 28.76 5.17
N TRP A 171 -15.94 29.48 4.51
CA TRP A 171 -17.25 29.79 5.10
C TRP A 171 -18.08 28.51 5.36
N ALA A 172 -18.09 27.59 4.40
CA ALA A 172 -18.78 26.31 4.57
C ALA A 172 -18.18 25.51 5.74
N ALA A 173 -16.85 25.41 5.82
CA ALA A 173 -16.14 24.72 6.89
C ALA A 173 -16.44 25.32 8.29
N LEU A 174 -16.41 26.65 8.42
CA LEU A 174 -16.78 27.36 9.65
C LEU A 174 -18.22 27.13 10.08
N ARG A 175 -19.17 27.23 9.14
CA ARG A 175 -20.60 27.00 9.41
C ARG A 175 -20.87 25.59 9.96
N HIS A 176 -20.04 24.64 9.59
CA HIS A 176 -20.09 23.25 10.04
C HIS A 176 -19.24 22.97 11.29
N LEU A 177 -18.73 24.00 11.99
CA LEU A 177 -17.89 23.90 13.20
C LEU A 177 -16.66 23.02 13.01
N ALA A 178 -16.11 22.99 11.81
CA ALA A 178 -14.93 22.24 11.46
C ALA A 178 -14.00 23.14 10.63
N PRO A 179 -13.42 24.19 11.26
CA PRO A 179 -12.54 25.13 10.58
C PRO A 179 -11.30 24.41 10.05
N ASP A 180 -10.90 24.81 8.85
CA ASP A 180 -9.78 24.25 8.09
C ASP A 180 -8.85 25.38 7.59
N MET A 181 -7.89 25.02 6.74
CA MET A 181 -6.97 25.99 6.12
C MET A 181 -7.72 27.10 5.38
N ASP A 182 -8.75 26.75 4.59
CA ASP A 182 -9.53 27.73 3.83
C ASP A 182 -10.21 28.73 4.77
N SER A 183 -10.69 28.25 5.93
CA SER A 183 -11.27 29.07 6.99
C SER A 183 -10.27 30.06 7.60
N LEU A 184 -9.05 29.61 7.90
CA LEU A 184 -8.00 30.45 8.48
C LEU A 184 -7.53 31.52 7.50
N VAL A 185 -7.33 31.15 6.24
CA VAL A 185 -6.97 32.09 5.16
C VAL A 185 -8.08 33.11 4.97
N MET A 186 -9.34 32.68 4.92
CA MET A 186 -10.49 33.56 4.81
C MET A 186 -10.51 34.57 5.97
N ILE A 187 -10.38 34.13 7.23
CA ILE A 187 -10.40 35.02 8.40
C ILE A 187 -9.21 36.00 8.36
N GLY A 188 -7.98 35.50 8.16
CA GLY A 188 -6.77 36.33 8.20
C GLY A 188 -6.73 37.37 7.08
N THR A 189 -7.06 36.98 5.85
CA THR A 189 -7.07 37.90 4.71
C THR A 189 -8.27 38.87 4.77
N THR A 190 -9.43 38.44 5.29
CA THR A 190 -10.56 39.35 5.55
C THR A 190 -10.21 40.39 6.63
N ALA A 191 -9.51 40.00 7.68
CA ALA A 191 -9.09 40.93 8.73
C ALA A 191 -8.14 42.01 8.19
N ALA A 192 -7.11 41.60 7.43
CA ALA A 192 -6.17 42.53 6.79
C ALA A 192 -6.87 43.42 5.75
N TYR A 193 -7.67 42.83 4.85
CA TYR A 193 -8.42 43.57 3.83
C TYR A 193 -9.44 44.53 4.45
N GLY A 194 -10.25 44.06 5.40
CA GLY A 194 -11.27 44.85 6.08
C GLY A 194 -10.70 46.04 6.83
N TYR A 195 -9.59 45.85 7.56
CA TYR A 195 -8.86 46.95 8.19
C TYR A 195 -8.41 47.98 7.15
N SER A 196 -7.86 47.50 6.04
CA SER A 196 -7.38 48.36 4.94
C SER A 196 -8.50 49.18 4.31
N VAL A 197 -9.70 48.58 4.16
CA VAL A 197 -10.90 49.29 3.67
C VAL A 197 -11.29 50.41 4.62
N VAL A 198 -11.31 50.15 5.93
CA VAL A 198 -11.59 51.20 6.94
C VAL A 198 -10.54 52.31 6.87
N ALA A 199 -9.24 51.97 6.83
CA ALA A 199 -8.15 52.92 6.66
C ALA A 199 -8.22 53.71 5.33
N THR A 200 -8.83 53.14 4.29
CA THR A 200 -8.95 53.81 2.98
C THR A 200 -10.11 54.79 2.95
N PHE A 201 -11.28 54.43 3.46
CA PHE A 201 -12.52 55.20 3.28
C PHE A 201 -13.00 55.92 4.54
N ALA A 202 -12.57 55.49 5.71
CA ALA A 202 -12.94 56.06 7.00
C ALA A 202 -11.72 56.19 7.94
N PRO A 203 -10.64 56.87 7.51
CA PRO A 203 -9.41 56.96 8.30
C PRO A 203 -9.60 57.62 9.67
N ASP A 204 -10.58 58.51 9.80
CA ASP A 204 -10.87 59.25 11.04
C ASP A 204 -11.47 58.36 12.15
N VAL A 205 -11.94 57.16 11.81
CA VAL A 205 -12.43 56.16 12.77
C VAL A 205 -11.26 55.45 13.47
N LEU A 206 -10.07 55.48 12.87
CA LEU A 206 -8.88 54.85 13.43
C LEU A 206 -8.10 55.82 14.33
N PRO A 207 -7.44 55.32 15.39
CA PRO A 207 -6.55 56.14 16.20
C PRO A 207 -5.47 56.83 15.35
N ALA A 208 -5.04 58.02 15.77
CA ALA A 208 -3.95 58.73 15.12
C ALA A 208 -2.70 57.84 15.04
N GLY A 209 -2.13 57.69 13.84
CA GLY A 209 -0.98 56.81 13.59
C GLY A 209 -1.29 55.35 13.27
N ALA A 210 -2.55 54.90 13.35
CA ALA A 210 -2.98 53.56 12.94
C ALA A 210 -3.46 53.46 11.48
N ASN A 211 -3.36 54.54 10.70
CA ASN A 211 -3.93 54.62 9.35
C ASN A 211 -3.03 53.99 8.25
N ASN A 212 -2.54 52.77 8.48
CA ASN A 212 -1.81 51.99 7.49
C ASN A 212 -2.76 51.04 6.74
N VAL A 213 -2.43 50.70 5.50
CA VAL A 213 -3.17 49.68 4.75
C VAL A 213 -2.33 48.39 4.70
N TYR A 214 -3.02 47.28 4.49
CA TYR A 214 -2.51 45.90 4.54
C TYR A 214 -3.07 45.07 3.36
N TYR A 215 -3.34 45.72 2.22
CA TYR A 215 -3.84 45.04 1.02
C TYR A 215 -2.79 44.10 0.43
N GLU A 216 -1.51 44.48 0.49
CA GLU A 216 -0.34 43.68 0.18
C GLU A 216 -0.26 42.41 1.02
N ALA A 217 -0.54 42.48 2.31
CA ALA A 217 -0.50 41.31 3.18
C ALA A 217 -1.57 40.29 2.75
N ALA A 218 -2.82 40.73 2.57
CA ALA A 218 -3.92 39.87 2.15
C ALA A 218 -3.65 39.23 0.76
N ALA A 219 -3.23 40.04 -0.22
CA ALA A 219 -2.94 39.58 -1.58
C ALA A 219 -1.75 38.59 -1.62
N THR A 220 -0.69 38.87 -0.87
CA THR A 220 0.51 38.01 -0.79
C THR A 220 0.18 36.67 -0.17
N ILE A 221 -0.61 36.64 0.91
CA ILE A 221 -1.06 35.39 1.53
C ILE A 221 -1.82 34.52 0.51
N ILE A 222 -2.77 35.11 -0.22
CA ILE A 222 -3.53 34.39 -1.27
C ILE A 222 -2.60 33.85 -2.35
N ALA A 223 -1.67 34.67 -2.85
CA ALA A 223 -0.73 34.25 -3.90
C ALA A 223 0.20 33.12 -3.44
N LEU A 224 0.78 33.22 -2.23
CA LEU A 224 1.67 32.20 -1.67
C LEU A 224 0.95 30.88 -1.42
N ILE A 225 -0.27 30.91 -0.89
CA ILE A 225 -1.03 29.69 -0.62
C ILE A 225 -1.50 29.03 -1.93
N LEU A 226 -1.88 29.82 -2.94
CA LEU A 226 -2.13 29.29 -4.28
C LEU A 226 -0.88 28.67 -4.90
N ALA A 227 0.30 29.25 -4.64
CA ALA A 227 1.57 28.69 -5.09
C ALA A 227 1.85 27.34 -4.42
N GLY A 228 1.67 27.26 -3.10
CA GLY A 228 1.74 26.01 -2.34
C GLY A 228 0.81 24.93 -2.91
N ARG A 229 -0.47 25.25 -3.14
CA ARG A 229 -1.45 24.32 -3.73
C ARG A 229 -1.09 23.87 -5.14
N TYR A 230 -0.59 24.79 -5.97
CA TYR A 230 -0.13 24.43 -7.31
C TYR A 230 1.04 23.45 -7.27
N MET A 231 2.00 23.69 -6.38
CA MET A 231 3.16 22.81 -6.20
C MET A 231 2.76 21.45 -5.60
N GLU A 232 1.86 21.45 -4.62
CA GLU A 232 1.26 20.24 -4.05
C GLU A 232 0.56 19.40 -5.12
N HIS A 233 -0.31 20.01 -5.92
CA HIS A 233 -1.03 19.33 -7.00
C HIS A 233 -0.07 18.72 -8.02
N ARG A 234 0.93 19.50 -8.46
CA ARG A 234 1.96 19.03 -9.39
C ARG A 234 2.79 17.89 -8.80
N ALA A 235 3.05 17.89 -7.50
CA ALA A 235 3.78 16.84 -6.83
C ALA A 235 2.97 15.55 -6.70
N LYS A 236 1.69 15.65 -6.35
CA LYS A 236 0.74 14.52 -6.36
C LYS A 236 0.64 13.90 -7.75
N GLY A 237 0.52 14.74 -8.79
CA GLY A 237 0.49 14.30 -10.18
C GLY A 237 1.71 13.45 -10.57
N ARG A 238 2.91 13.88 -10.17
CA ARG A 238 4.16 13.13 -10.39
C ARG A 238 4.30 11.87 -9.55
N ALA A 239 3.75 11.88 -8.33
CA ALA A 239 3.77 10.70 -7.47
C ALA A 239 2.84 9.60 -8.02
N GLY A 240 1.76 9.97 -8.72
CA GLY A 240 0.89 9.04 -9.44
C GLY A 240 1.45 8.47 -10.76
N ASP A 241 2.57 8.98 -11.27
CA ASP A 241 3.18 8.49 -12.53
C ASP A 241 3.62 7.03 -12.44
N ALA A 242 3.97 6.55 -11.24
CA ALA A 242 4.40 5.16 -11.05
C ALA A 242 3.27 4.16 -11.32
N ILE A 243 2.03 4.49 -10.97
CA ILE A 243 0.84 3.67 -11.28
C ILE A 243 0.52 3.75 -12.76
N ARG A 244 0.59 4.95 -13.35
CA ARG A 244 0.36 5.13 -14.79
C ARG A 244 1.31 4.27 -15.60
N ALA A 245 2.58 4.22 -15.20
CA ALA A 245 3.55 3.35 -15.83
C ALA A 245 3.18 1.85 -15.76
N LEU A 246 2.39 1.41 -14.77
CA LEU A 246 1.86 0.04 -14.69
C LEU A 246 0.62 -0.13 -15.59
N LEU A 247 -0.28 0.84 -15.62
CA LEU A 247 -1.46 0.84 -16.51
C LEU A 247 -1.04 0.85 -17.99
N ASP A 248 0.01 1.61 -18.33
CA ASP A 248 0.60 1.68 -19.67
C ASP A 248 1.25 0.35 -20.11
N LEU A 249 1.40 -0.62 -19.20
CA LEU A 249 1.87 -1.96 -19.56
C LEU A 249 0.77 -2.78 -20.25
N GLN A 250 -0.51 -2.49 -20.00
CA GLN A 250 -1.60 -3.24 -20.62
C GLN A 250 -1.83 -2.74 -22.05
N PRO A 251 -1.63 -3.58 -23.08
CA PRO A 251 -1.93 -3.16 -24.45
C PRO A 251 -3.45 -3.01 -24.64
N PRO A 252 -3.90 -2.02 -25.43
CA PRO A 252 -5.33 -1.79 -25.66
C PRO A 252 -5.96 -2.87 -26.57
N THR A 253 -5.15 -3.53 -27.39
CA THR A 253 -5.61 -4.54 -28.35
C THR A 253 -4.87 -5.87 -28.22
N ALA A 254 -5.53 -6.93 -28.66
CA ALA A 254 -5.03 -8.28 -28.69
C ALA A 254 -5.30 -8.93 -30.06
N LEU A 255 -4.38 -9.80 -30.49
CA LEU A 255 -4.45 -10.49 -31.78
C LEU A 255 -4.96 -11.92 -31.57
N VAL A 256 -6.28 -12.11 -31.69
CA VAL A 256 -6.92 -13.40 -31.43
C VAL A 256 -6.98 -14.22 -32.74
N VAL A 257 -6.68 -15.51 -32.63
CA VAL A 257 -6.75 -16.48 -33.74
C VAL A 257 -8.06 -17.26 -33.62
N ARG A 258 -9.04 -16.95 -34.48
CA ARG A 258 -10.33 -17.67 -34.59
C ARG A 258 -10.44 -18.27 -35.99
N ASP A 259 -10.77 -19.55 -36.09
CA ASP A 259 -10.93 -20.28 -37.36
C ASP A 259 -9.70 -20.18 -38.29
N GLY A 260 -8.49 -20.13 -37.71
CA GLY A 260 -7.24 -19.97 -38.46
C GLY A 260 -6.98 -18.55 -38.99
N THR A 261 -7.85 -17.58 -38.70
CA THR A 261 -7.68 -16.17 -39.08
C THR A 261 -7.33 -15.29 -37.87
N GLU A 262 -6.37 -14.39 -38.08
CA GLU A 262 -6.00 -13.35 -37.11
C GLU A 262 -7.02 -12.23 -37.12
N ARG A 263 -7.55 -11.85 -35.95
CA ARG A 263 -8.39 -10.67 -35.75
C ARG A 263 -7.88 -9.83 -34.58
N GLU A 264 -7.73 -8.54 -34.81
CA GLU A 264 -7.43 -7.59 -33.75
C GLU A 264 -8.73 -7.21 -33.03
N VAL A 265 -8.74 -7.36 -31.71
CA VAL A 265 -9.86 -7.05 -30.82
C VAL A 265 -9.36 -6.22 -29.64
N SER A 266 -10.25 -5.57 -28.89
CA SER A 266 -9.89 -4.99 -27.59
C SER A 266 -9.34 -6.07 -26.66
N ALA A 267 -8.30 -5.76 -25.88
CA ALA A 267 -7.75 -6.70 -24.90
C ALA A 267 -8.79 -7.16 -23.86
N GLU A 268 -9.77 -6.30 -23.56
CA GLU A 268 -10.90 -6.64 -22.67
C GLU A 268 -11.93 -7.58 -23.30
N ALA A 269 -11.97 -7.66 -24.63
CA ALA A 269 -12.89 -8.51 -25.36
C ALA A 269 -12.36 -9.94 -25.59
N VAL A 270 -11.17 -10.25 -25.08
CA VAL A 270 -10.56 -11.59 -25.13
C VAL A 270 -11.23 -12.48 -24.09
N LEU A 271 -11.69 -13.64 -24.51
CA LEU A 271 -12.32 -14.63 -23.62
C LEU A 271 -11.30 -15.68 -23.14
N PRO A 272 -11.47 -16.23 -21.93
CA PRO A 272 -10.69 -17.38 -21.48
C PRO A 272 -10.77 -18.56 -22.47
N GLY A 273 -9.65 -19.24 -22.69
CA GLY A 273 -9.51 -20.35 -23.64
C GLY A 273 -9.22 -19.93 -25.09
N GLU A 274 -9.31 -18.64 -25.44
CA GLU A 274 -9.00 -18.18 -26.79
C GLU A 274 -7.50 -18.25 -27.10
N THR A 275 -7.18 -18.47 -28.39
CA THR A 275 -5.79 -18.44 -28.84
C THR A 275 -5.38 -17.02 -29.20
N VAL A 276 -4.35 -16.49 -28.56
CA VAL A 276 -3.79 -15.16 -28.80
C VAL A 276 -2.40 -15.29 -29.41
N ARG A 277 -2.14 -14.57 -30.49
CA ARG A 277 -0.82 -14.49 -31.12
C ARG A 277 -0.09 -13.26 -30.64
N VAL A 278 1.13 -13.43 -30.15
CA VAL A 278 2.01 -12.34 -29.72
C VAL A 278 3.24 -12.32 -30.61
N ARG A 279 3.47 -11.19 -31.29
CA ARG A 279 4.59 -11.03 -32.22
C ARG A 279 5.86 -10.60 -31.47
N PRO A 280 7.05 -10.70 -32.09
CA PRO A 280 8.27 -10.20 -31.50
C PRO A 280 8.16 -8.72 -31.16
N GLY A 281 8.53 -8.34 -29.93
CA GLY A 281 8.44 -6.97 -29.41
C GLY A 281 7.06 -6.54 -28.91
N ASP A 282 6.00 -7.32 -29.15
CA ASP A 282 4.66 -7.00 -28.66
C ASP A 282 4.55 -7.26 -27.15
N ARG A 283 3.68 -6.50 -26.50
CA ARG A 283 3.27 -6.77 -25.12
C ARG A 283 2.24 -7.90 -25.10
N ILE A 284 2.35 -8.76 -24.10
CA ILE A 284 1.38 -9.84 -23.88
C ILE A 284 0.08 -9.24 -23.33
N PRO A 285 -1.09 -9.41 -23.98
CA PRO A 285 -2.32 -8.70 -23.60
C PRO A 285 -3.10 -9.37 -22.46
N VAL A 286 -2.94 -10.67 -22.27
CA VAL A 286 -3.68 -11.48 -21.28
C VAL A 286 -2.77 -12.53 -20.67
N ASP A 287 -3.13 -13.04 -19.49
CA ASP A 287 -2.40 -14.15 -18.89
C ASP A 287 -2.72 -15.43 -19.65
N GLY A 288 -1.72 -16.27 -19.89
CA GLY A 288 -1.90 -17.45 -20.73
C GLY A 288 -0.82 -18.50 -20.60
N GLU A 289 -1.08 -19.63 -21.24
CA GLU A 289 -0.12 -20.73 -21.41
C GLU A 289 0.32 -20.78 -22.87
N VAL A 290 1.63 -20.87 -23.12
CA VAL A 290 2.19 -21.00 -24.46
C VAL A 290 1.78 -22.34 -25.05
N THR A 291 1.02 -22.34 -26.14
CA THR A 291 0.64 -23.56 -26.87
C THR A 291 1.62 -23.89 -27.98
N ASP A 292 2.22 -22.87 -28.60
CA ASP A 292 3.22 -23.04 -29.66
C ASP A 292 4.18 -21.84 -29.71
N GLY A 293 5.41 -22.09 -30.17
CA GLY A 293 6.49 -21.12 -30.26
C GLY A 293 7.51 -21.17 -29.11
N ARG A 294 8.58 -20.40 -29.29
CA ARG A 294 9.68 -20.22 -28.32
C ARG A 294 10.17 -18.79 -28.38
N SER A 295 10.29 -18.13 -27.24
CA SER A 295 10.80 -16.75 -27.15
C SER A 295 11.37 -16.48 -25.76
N PHE A 296 12.15 -15.42 -25.63
CA PHE A 296 12.52 -14.86 -24.34
C PHE A 296 11.54 -13.74 -24.02
N VAL A 297 10.91 -13.79 -22.85
CA VAL A 297 9.94 -12.79 -22.38
C VAL A 297 10.60 -11.94 -21.31
N ASP A 298 10.56 -10.62 -21.49
CA ASP A 298 10.99 -9.64 -20.51
C ASP A 298 9.86 -9.40 -19.50
N GLU A 299 10.05 -9.92 -18.29
CA GLU A 299 9.13 -9.79 -17.16
C GLU A 299 9.58 -8.71 -16.17
N SER A 300 10.57 -7.87 -16.53
CA SER A 300 11.21 -6.90 -15.62
C SER A 300 10.24 -5.88 -15.03
N ALA A 301 9.25 -5.44 -15.81
CA ALA A 301 8.27 -4.45 -15.37
C ALA A 301 7.37 -4.95 -14.21
N MET A 302 7.17 -6.26 -14.11
CA MET A 302 6.32 -6.90 -13.09
C MET A 302 7.15 -7.53 -11.97
N THR A 303 8.30 -8.14 -12.31
CA THR A 303 9.13 -8.90 -11.37
C THR A 303 10.29 -8.09 -10.80
N GLY A 304 10.64 -6.95 -11.43
CA GLY A 304 11.81 -6.13 -11.09
C GLY A 304 13.14 -6.69 -11.60
N GLU A 305 13.15 -7.82 -12.30
CA GLU A 305 14.36 -8.53 -12.70
C GLU A 305 14.76 -8.22 -14.14
N PRO A 306 16.02 -7.80 -14.41
CA PRO A 306 16.42 -7.28 -15.71
C PRO A 306 16.66 -8.38 -16.78
N VAL A 307 16.68 -9.66 -16.39
CA VAL A 307 17.04 -10.77 -17.29
C VAL A 307 15.78 -11.41 -17.87
N PRO A 308 15.59 -11.44 -19.21
CA PRO A 308 14.47 -12.11 -19.85
C PRO A 308 14.45 -13.62 -19.59
N VAL A 309 13.25 -14.17 -19.42
CA VAL A 309 13.00 -15.59 -19.12
C VAL A 309 12.62 -16.32 -20.39
N GLU A 310 13.21 -17.49 -20.63
CA GLU A 310 12.84 -18.34 -21.76
C GLU A 310 11.45 -18.97 -21.56
N LYS A 311 10.60 -18.88 -22.59
CA LYS A 311 9.26 -19.46 -22.62
C LYS A 311 9.11 -20.38 -23.83
N THR A 312 8.69 -21.61 -23.58
CA THR A 312 8.41 -22.67 -24.55
C THR A 312 6.99 -23.18 -24.36
N ALA A 313 6.55 -24.16 -25.17
CA ALA A 313 5.27 -24.83 -24.97
C ALA A 313 5.03 -25.24 -23.49
N SER A 314 3.81 -25.03 -23.03
CA SER A 314 3.33 -25.18 -21.65
C SER A 314 3.91 -24.22 -20.61
N ALA A 315 4.77 -23.27 -21.00
CA ALA A 315 5.18 -22.20 -20.10
C ALA A 315 4.05 -21.18 -19.90
N THR A 316 3.89 -20.68 -18.68
CA THR A 316 2.96 -19.58 -18.37
C THR A 316 3.57 -18.23 -18.68
N VAL A 317 2.74 -17.29 -19.13
CA VAL A 317 3.09 -15.90 -19.40
C VAL A 317 2.05 -14.97 -18.78
N ALA A 318 2.51 -13.82 -18.31
CA ALA A 318 1.67 -12.81 -17.68
C ALA A 318 1.44 -11.61 -18.61
N ALA A 319 0.26 -10.99 -18.49
CA ALA A 319 -0.12 -9.76 -19.16
C ALA A 319 0.85 -8.62 -18.81
N GLY A 320 1.10 -7.74 -19.78
CA GLY A 320 1.97 -6.57 -19.66
C GLY A 320 3.47 -6.84 -19.82
N THR A 321 3.88 -8.10 -19.78
CA THR A 321 5.26 -8.52 -20.11
C THR A 321 5.55 -8.35 -21.59
N VAL A 322 6.83 -8.21 -21.95
CA VAL A 322 7.23 -7.92 -23.34
C VAL A 322 7.80 -9.18 -23.98
N ASN A 323 7.20 -9.60 -25.08
CA ASN A 323 7.74 -10.71 -25.86
C ASN A 323 9.01 -10.26 -26.59
N GLY A 324 10.07 -11.06 -26.52
CA GLY A 324 11.35 -10.79 -27.16
C GLY A 324 11.32 -11.06 -28.66
N THR A 325 12.13 -12.02 -29.10
CA THR A 325 12.45 -12.19 -30.54
C THR A 325 11.60 -13.24 -31.25
N GLY A 326 10.97 -14.16 -30.54
CA GLY A 326 10.13 -15.21 -31.12
C GLY A 326 8.65 -14.83 -31.20
N THR A 327 7.88 -15.57 -31.98
CA THR A 327 6.40 -15.47 -31.97
C THR A 327 5.86 -16.51 -31.01
N LEU A 328 4.87 -16.14 -30.20
CA LEU A 328 4.18 -17.05 -29.28
C LEU A 328 2.70 -17.16 -29.66
N LEU A 329 2.17 -18.37 -29.57
CA LEU A 329 0.75 -18.64 -29.51
C LEU A 329 0.40 -19.01 -28.08
N LEU A 330 -0.57 -18.30 -27.52
CA LEU A 330 -0.97 -18.39 -26.13
C LEU A 330 -2.42 -18.84 -26.07
N ARG A 331 -2.75 -19.75 -25.16
CA ARG A 331 -4.13 -19.97 -24.73
C ARG A 331 -4.40 -19.05 -23.56
N ALA A 332 -5.36 -18.14 -23.70
CA ALA A 332 -5.78 -17.23 -22.64
C ALA A 332 -6.29 -18.04 -21.43
N THR A 333 -5.79 -17.71 -20.24
CA THR A 333 -6.19 -18.35 -18.97
C THR A 333 -6.97 -17.39 -18.10
N GLN A 334 -6.47 -16.15 -17.93
CA GLN A 334 -7.15 -15.08 -17.21
C GLN A 334 -7.20 -13.82 -18.09
N THR A 335 -8.34 -13.12 -18.11
CA THR A 335 -8.56 -11.94 -18.97
C THR A 335 -9.19 -10.78 -18.18
N GLY A 336 -9.11 -9.56 -18.72
CA GLY A 336 -9.66 -8.36 -18.08
C GLY A 336 -9.13 -8.13 -16.66
N ARG A 337 -10.05 -7.99 -15.69
CA ARG A 337 -9.74 -7.74 -14.27
C ARG A 337 -9.07 -8.92 -13.56
N GLU A 338 -9.15 -10.12 -14.14
CA GLU A 338 -8.57 -11.34 -13.58
C GLU A 338 -7.11 -11.53 -14.00
N THR A 339 -6.54 -10.66 -14.82
CA THR A 339 -5.10 -10.73 -15.13
C THR A 339 -4.25 -10.37 -13.92
N ALA A 340 -3.05 -10.93 -13.82
CA ALA A 340 -2.08 -10.64 -12.78
C ALA A 340 -1.75 -9.14 -12.72
N LEU A 341 -1.61 -8.49 -13.88
CA LEU A 341 -1.40 -7.05 -13.97
C LEU A 341 -2.60 -6.26 -13.42
N ALA A 342 -3.84 -6.63 -13.78
CA ALA A 342 -5.02 -5.92 -13.28
C ALA A 342 -5.20 -6.09 -11.77
N ARG A 343 -4.92 -7.28 -11.22
CA ARG A 343 -4.89 -7.50 -9.76
C ARG A 343 -3.82 -6.64 -9.09
N VAL A 344 -2.63 -6.55 -9.67
CA VAL A 344 -1.54 -5.69 -9.21
C VAL A 344 -1.97 -4.22 -9.16
N VAL A 345 -2.57 -3.72 -10.23
CA VAL A 345 -3.09 -2.34 -10.30
C VAL A 345 -4.12 -2.11 -9.19
N GLN A 346 -5.08 -3.03 -9.03
CA GLN A 346 -6.11 -2.95 -7.99
C GLN A 346 -5.49 -2.90 -6.59
N MET A 347 -4.54 -3.79 -6.28
CA MET A 347 -3.85 -3.79 -4.98
C MET A 347 -3.14 -2.46 -4.69
N VAL A 348 -2.46 -1.88 -5.69
CA VAL A 348 -1.78 -0.59 -5.55
C VAL A 348 -2.79 0.55 -5.31
N GLU A 349 -3.95 0.52 -5.98
CA GLU A 349 -5.03 1.49 -5.76
C GLU A 349 -5.64 1.36 -4.36
N ASP A 350 -5.87 0.13 -3.90
CA ASP A 350 -6.41 -0.18 -2.58
C ASP A 350 -5.46 0.30 -1.48
N ALA A 351 -4.15 0.05 -1.62
CA ALA A 351 -3.15 0.48 -0.66
C ALA A 351 -3.10 2.00 -0.50
N GLN A 352 -3.31 2.74 -1.58
CA GLN A 352 -3.36 4.21 -1.56
C GLN A 352 -4.65 4.75 -0.95
N GLY A 353 -5.75 4.00 -1.04
CA GLY A 353 -7.03 4.33 -0.42
C GLY A 353 -7.06 4.01 1.07
N SER A 354 -6.26 3.03 1.50
CA SER A 354 -6.14 2.63 2.90
C SER A 354 -5.35 3.67 3.72
N LYS A 355 -5.74 3.84 4.99
CA LYS A 355 -5.07 4.75 5.92
C LYS A 355 -4.11 3.95 6.81
N PRO A 356 -2.79 4.19 6.75
CA PRO A 356 -1.87 3.53 7.67
C PRO A 356 -2.10 4.02 9.11
N PRO A 357 -1.87 3.18 10.14
CA PRO A 357 -2.09 3.55 11.54
C PRO A 357 -1.40 4.85 11.98
N ILE A 358 -0.22 5.16 11.44
CA ILE A 358 0.52 6.40 11.72
C ILE A 358 -0.25 7.67 11.31
N GLN A 359 -1.19 7.59 10.37
CA GLN A 359 -2.07 8.70 10.02
C GLN A 359 -3.05 9.05 11.14
N ALA A 360 -3.50 8.04 11.92
CA ALA A 360 -4.39 8.29 13.06
C ALA A 360 -3.70 9.11 14.17
N LEU A 361 -2.36 9.01 14.29
CA LEU A 361 -1.58 9.87 15.17
C LEU A 361 -1.67 11.33 14.73
N ALA A 362 -1.48 11.60 13.43
CA ALA A 362 -1.60 12.95 12.87
C ALA A 362 -3.00 13.55 13.12
N ASP A 363 -4.05 12.77 12.88
CA ASP A 363 -5.44 13.19 13.15
C ASP A 363 -5.71 13.48 14.64
N ARG A 364 -5.06 12.75 15.55
CA ARG A 364 -5.14 13.02 16.99
C ARG A 364 -4.44 14.34 17.35
N VAL A 365 -3.28 14.60 16.77
CA VAL A 365 -2.55 15.86 16.99
C VAL A 365 -3.38 17.05 16.51
N VAL A 366 -3.97 17.00 15.30
CA VAL A 366 -4.80 18.10 14.76
C VAL A 366 -5.97 18.44 15.68
N ARG A 367 -6.67 17.42 16.19
CA ARG A 367 -7.83 17.60 17.08
C ARG A 367 -7.52 18.41 18.33
N VAL A 368 -6.28 18.32 18.84
CA VAL A 368 -5.83 19.09 20.01
C VAL A 368 -5.18 20.41 19.58
N PHE A 369 -4.36 20.38 18.53
CA PHE A 369 -3.56 21.51 18.07
C PHE A 369 -4.41 22.69 17.60
N VAL A 370 -5.47 22.45 16.81
CA VAL A 370 -6.30 23.53 16.24
C VAL A 370 -7.01 24.35 17.33
N PRO A 371 -7.74 23.76 18.30
CA PRO A 371 -8.34 24.55 19.39
C PRO A 371 -7.33 25.32 20.23
N VAL A 372 -6.16 24.72 20.51
CA VAL A 372 -5.10 25.35 21.30
C VAL A 372 -4.58 26.59 20.58
N VAL A 373 -4.28 26.50 19.29
CA VAL A 373 -3.80 27.61 18.46
C VAL A 373 -4.83 28.73 18.38
N LEU A 374 -6.11 28.42 18.19
CA LEU A 374 -7.16 29.43 18.18
C LEU A 374 -7.22 30.17 19.53
N GLY A 375 -7.09 29.44 20.64
CA GLY A 375 -6.94 30.01 21.97
C GLY A 375 -5.72 30.92 22.10
N ILE A 376 -4.56 30.50 21.59
CA ILE A 376 -3.33 31.32 21.56
C ILE A 376 -3.54 32.57 20.72
N GLY A 377 -4.22 32.49 19.57
CA GLY A 377 -4.53 33.64 18.73
C GLY A 377 -5.39 34.68 19.47
N VAL A 378 -6.48 34.25 20.11
CA VAL A 378 -7.35 35.11 20.92
C VAL A 378 -6.57 35.73 22.09
N LEU A 379 -5.77 34.92 22.79
CA LEU A 379 -4.93 35.40 23.89
C LEU A 379 -3.90 36.43 23.41
N THR A 380 -3.23 36.16 22.29
CA THR A 380 -2.27 37.07 21.65
C THR A 380 -2.95 38.39 21.32
N PHE A 381 -4.11 38.35 20.68
CA PHE A 381 -4.90 39.56 20.39
C PHE A 381 -5.19 40.36 21.66
N ALA A 382 -5.68 39.70 22.72
CA ALA A 382 -6.02 40.37 23.97
C ALA A 382 -4.79 40.98 24.67
N VAL A 383 -3.67 40.25 24.74
CA VAL A 383 -2.44 40.73 25.38
C VAL A 383 -1.89 41.96 24.66
N TRP A 384 -1.81 41.93 23.33
CA TRP A 384 -1.32 43.07 22.55
C TRP A 384 -2.29 44.26 22.56
N LEU A 385 -3.59 44.00 22.67
CA LEU A 385 -4.57 45.09 22.79
C LEU A 385 -4.46 45.82 24.14
N LEU A 386 -4.17 45.09 25.22
CA LEU A 386 -4.11 45.63 26.59
C LEU A 386 -2.73 46.17 26.97
N ALA A 387 -1.66 45.54 26.50
CA ALA A 387 -0.28 45.82 26.92
C ALA A 387 0.68 46.16 25.76
N GLY A 388 0.19 46.17 24.51
CA GLY A 388 0.99 46.46 23.34
C GLY A 388 1.34 47.96 23.18
N PRO A 389 2.37 48.28 22.38
CA PRO A 389 2.72 49.65 22.03
C PRO A 389 1.58 50.35 21.30
N SER A 390 1.55 51.68 21.41
CA SER A 390 0.59 52.47 20.63
C SER A 390 0.97 52.51 19.15
N PRO A 391 0.03 52.24 18.22
CA PRO A 391 -1.38 51.90 18.45
C PRO A 391 -1.60 50.38 18.73
N PRO A 392 -2.22 50.01 19.87
CA PRO A 392 -2.25 48.61 20.31
C PRO A 392 -3.08 47.70 19.41
N LEU A 393 -4.12 48.25 18.77
CA LEU A 393 -4.99 47.50 17.85
C LEU A 393 -4.22 46.94 16.65
N THR A 394 -3.29 47.71 16.09
CA THR A 394 -2.49 47.29 14.93
C THR A 394 -1.60 46.11 15.30
N TYR A 395 -0.89 46.20 16.42
CA TYR A 395 -0.05 45.10 16.90
C TYR A 395 -0.86 43.86 17.25
N ALA A 396 -2.03 44.03 17.89
CA ALA A 396 -2.93 42.93 18.21
C ALA A 396 -3.42 42.18 16.98
N LEU A 397 -3.83 42.91 15.94
CA LEU A 397 -4.26 42.33 14.66
C LEU A 397 -3.11 41.60 13.98
N VAL A 398 -1.95 42.24 13.84
CA VAL A 398 -0.79 41.66 13.16
C VAL A 398 -0.32 40.39 13.88
N ALA A 399 -0.10 40.44 15.18
CA ALA A 399 0.37 39.30 15.97
C ALA A 399 -0.64 38.14 15.95
N SER A 400 -1.93 38.42 16.17
CA SER A 400 -2.97 37.39 16.13
C SER A 400 -3.11 36.76 14.75
N VAL A 401 -3.11 37.54 13.68
CA VAL A 401 -3.21 37.01 12.30
C VAL A 401 -1.96 36.20 11.95
N SER A 402 -0.76 36.66 12.35
CA SER A 402 0.48 35.90 12.19
C SER A 402 0.41 34.55 12.91
N VAL A 403 -0.11 34.49 14.14
CA VAL A 403 -0.30 33.23 14.89
C VAL A 403 -1.26 32.30 14.16
N LEU A 404 -2.40 32.81 13.67
CA LEU A 404 -3.39 31.99 12.97
C LEU A 404 -2.86 31.43 11.65
N ILE A 405 -2.10 32.23 10.90
CA ILE A 405 -1.50 31.80 9.63
C ILE A 405 -0.38 30.80 9.89
N ILE A 406 0.58 31.13 10.77
CA ILE A 406 1.73 30.25 10.97
C ILE A 406 1.33 28.90 11.52
N ALA A 407 0.18 28.80 12.18
CA ALA A 407 -0.28 27.58 12.78
C ALA A 407 -1.10 26.68 11.84
N CYS A 408 -1.20 26.92 10.53
CA CYS A 408 -1.71 25.88 9.63
C CYS A 408 -0.63 24.81 9.42
N PRO A 409 -0.86 23.54 9.81
CA PRO A 409 0.02 22.44 9.47
C PRO A 409 -0.38 21.86 8.10
N CYS A 410 -0.29 22.68 7.06
CA CYS A 410 -0.81 22.38 5.73
C CYS A 410 -0.14 21.12 5.12
N ALA A 411 1.19 20.99 5.29
CA ALA A 411 2.00 19.85 4.87
C ALA A 411 1.55 18.49 5.44
N MET A 412 0.89 18.48 6.59
CA MET A 412 0.50 17.24 7.27
C MET A 412 -0.51 16.44 6.45
N GLY A 413 -1.45 17.13 5.79
CA GLY A 413 -2.51 16.50 5.01
C GLY A 413 -2.01 15.74 3.78
N ILE A 414 -0.74 15.93 3.41
CA ILE A 414 -0.07 15.31 2.26
C ILE A 414 1.17 14.50 2.63
N ALA A 415 1.73 14.71 3.83
CA ALA A 415 2.94 14.05 4.32
C ALA A 415 2.87 12.52 4.22
N THR A 416 1.81 11.93 4.77
CA THR A 416 1.61 10.48 4.78
C THR A 416 1.16 9.97 3.40
N PRO A 417 0.10 10.52 2.77
CA PRO A 417 -0.40 9.99 1.50
C PRO A 417 0.63 10.03 0.36
N ILE A 418 1.44 11.10 0.25
CA ILE A 418 2.47 11.17 -0.81
C ILE A 418 3.60 10.18 -0.55
N SER A 419 4.01 9.99 0.71
CA SER A 419 5.05 9.01 1.03
C SER A 419 4.59 7.59 0.75
N VAL A 420 3.34 7.25 1.09
CA VAL A 420 2.73 5.95 0.78
C VAL A 420 2.63 5.77 -0.74
N LEU A 421 2.10 6.76 -1.46
CA LEU A 421 1.96 6.73 -2.91
C LEU A 421 3.29 6.48 -3.64
N VAL A 422 4.34 7.22 -3.28
CA VAL A 422 5.68 7.02 -3.87
C VAL A 422 6.28 5.68 -3.44
N GLY A 423 6.10 5.30 -2.17
CA GLY A 423 6.57 4.03 -1.61
C GLY A 423 5.95 2.83 -2.31
N THR A 424 4.62 2.74 -2.39
CA THR A 424 3.91 1.61 -3.03
C THR A 424 4.15 1.58 -4.54
N GLY A 425 4.22 2.74 -5.20
CA GLY A 425 4.60 2.81 -6.61
C GLY A 425 6.02 2.27 -6.87
N ARG A 426 6.98 2.57 -5.99
CA ARG A 426 8.34 2.02 -6.07
C ARG A 426 8.39 0.53 -5.73
N ALA A 427 7.54 0.07 -4.81
CA ALA A 427 7.40 -1.32 -4.41
C ALA A 427 6.97 -2.17 -5.61
N ALA A 428 5.92 -1.72 -6.31
CA ALA A 428 5.39 -2.42 -7.46
C ALA A 428 6.43 -2.57 -8.58
N GLN A 429 7.23 -1.52 -8.84
CA GLN A 429 8.36 -1.60 -9.78
C GLN A 429 9.48 -2.56 -9.35
N ALA A 430 9.54 -2.91 -8.06
CA ALA A 430 10.47 -3.89 -7.51
C ALA A 430 9.85 -5.30 -7.38
N GLY A 431 8.64 -5.52 -7.90
CA GLY A 431 7.91 -6.79 -7.78
C GLY A 431 7.33 -7.05 -6.38
N VAL A 432 7.16 -5.99 -5.57
CA VAL A 432 6.56 -6.03 -4.23
C VAL A 432 5.22 -5.30 -4.27
N PHE A 433 4.11 -6.02 -4.11
CA PHE A 433 2.78 -5.46 -4.17
C PHE A 433 2.21 -5.32 -2.77
N VAL A 434 1.78 -4.12 -2.42
CA VAL A 434 1.19 -3.81 -1.13
C VAL A 434 -0.30 -3.66 -1.37
N ARG A 435 -1.14 -4.44 -0.67
CA ARG A 435 -2.61 -4.30 -0.72
C ARG A 435 -3.10 -3.24 0.24
N GLU A 436 -2.52 -3.19 1.44
CA GLU A 436 -2.89 -2.24 2.46
C GLU A 436 -1.67 -1.46 2.96
N GLY A 437 -1.79 -0.13 3.03
CA GLY A 437 -0.79 0.75 3.60
C GLY A 437 -0.49 0.45 5.07
N ALA A 438 -1.41 -0.21 5.77
CA ALA A 438 -1.19 -0.76 7.11
C ALA A 438 -0.10 -1.85 7.10
N GLY A 439 -0.14 -2.78 6.14
CA GLY A 439 0.87 -3.83 5.99
C GLY A 439 2.28 -3.26 5.75
N LEU A 440 2.39 -2.15 5.01
CA LEU A 440 3.68 -1.46 4.83
C LEU A 440 4.23 -0.87 6.14
N GLN A 441 3.37 -0.35 7.01
CA GLN A 441 3.80 0.11 8.33
C GLN A 441 4.15 -1.08 9.23
N ALA A 442 3.32 -2.12 9.26
CA ALA A 442 3.53 -3.30 10.08
C ALA A 442 4.85 -4.01 9.72
N LEU A 443 5.17 -4.18 8.43
CA LEU A 443 6.48 -4.72 8.02
C LEU A 443 7.66 -3.84 8.43
N ALA A 444 7.49 -2.51 8.45
CA ALA A 444 8.53 -1.60 8.91
C ALA A 444 8.77 -1.66 10.42
N GLU A 445 7.75 -2.04 11.19
CA GLU A 445 7.74 -2.13 12.65
C GLU A 445 7.99 -3.56 13.16
N ALA A 446 7.81 -4.57 12.31
CA ALA A 446 8.08 -5.97 12.58
C ALA A 446 9.52 -6.19 13.08
N ASP A 447 9.64 -6.98 14.14
CA ASP A 447 10.93 -7.42 14.70
C ASP A 447 11.25 -8.87 14.36
N THR A 448 10.22 -9.68 14.09
CA THR A 448 10.37 -11.12 13.82
C THR A 448 9.75 -11.48 12.48
N ILE A 449 10.51 -12.25 11.68
CA ILE A 449 10.05 -12.84 10.41
C ILE A 449 9.87 -14.34 10.64
N LEU A 450 8.62 -14.79 10.63
CA LEU A 450 8.24 -16.19 10.71
C LEU A 450 8.08 -16.75 9.30
N LEU A 451 8.95 -17.66 8.90
CA LEU A 451 9.01 -18.23 7.56
C LEU A 451 8.37 -19.62 7.55
N ASP A 452 7.45 -19.86 6.62
CA ASP A 452 7.13 -21.23 6.25
C ASP A 452 8.34 -21.89 5.57
N LYS A 453 8.49 -23.20 5.74
CA LYS A 453 9.58 -23.96 5.12
C LYS A 453 9.29 -24.28 3.66
N THR A 454 8.20 -24.99 3.41
CA THR A 454 7.96 -25.68 2.13
C THR A 454 7.57 -24.65 1.07
N GLY A 455 8.23 -24.64 -0.08
CA GLY A 455 7.90 -23.71 -1.18
C GLY A 455 8.23 -22.23 -0.91
N THR A 456 8.52 -21.86 0.35
CA THR A 456 9.06 -20.56 0.76
C THR A 456 10.59 -20.59 0.85
N LEU A 457 11.17 -21.32 1.82
CA LEU A 457 12.62 -21.49 1.97
C LEU A 457 13.20 -22.49 0.95
N THR A 458 12.39 -23.46 0.55
CA THR A 458 12.73 -24.57 -0.34
C THR A 458 12.00 -24.47 -1.68
N GLU A 459 12.37 -25.30 -2.65
CA GLU A 459 11.80 -25.29 -4.00
C GLU A 459 10.33 -25.73 -4.06
N GLY A 460 9.81 -26.37 -3.00
CA GLY A 460 8.45 -26.90 -2.96
C GLY A 460 8.29 -28.17 -3.81
N ARG A 461 9.41 -28.79 -4.20
CA ARG A 461 9.49 -29.98 -5.04
C ARG A 461 10.34 -31.03 -4.33
N PRO A 462 9.75 -31.77 -3.37
CA PRO A 462 10.48 -32.82 -2.68
C PRO A 462 10.97 -33.87 -3.68
N ALA A 463 12.18 -34.37 -3.47
CA ALA A 463 12.78 -35.42 -4.28
C ALA A 463 13.37 -36.51 -3.37
N VAL A 464 13.33 -37.76 -3.85
CA VAL A 464 14.03 -38.87 -3.19
C VAL A 464 15.54 -38.66 -3.38
N THR A 465 16.27 -38.54 -2.27
CA THR A 465 17.73 -38.35 -2.28
C THR A 465 18.50 -39.60 -1.94
N ASP A 466 17.94 -40.46 -1.09
CA ASP A 466 18.57 -41.68 -0.63
C ASP A 466 17.53 -42.79 -0.49
N LEU A 467 17.96 -44.00 -0.84
CA LEU A 467 17.19 -45.22 -0.62
C LEU A 467 18.12 -46.23 0.04
N VAL A 468 17.73 -46.71 1.21
CA VAL A 468 18.52 -47.66 2.01
C VAL A 468 17.68 -48.92 2.26
N PRO A 469 17.97 -50.04 1.60
CA PRO A 469 17.36 -51.33 1.92
C PRO A 469 17.72 -51.75 3.34
N LEU A 470 16.74 -52.25 4.08
CA LEU A 470 16.90 -52.73 5.46
C LEU A 470 16.83 -54.26 5.55
N ALA A 471 16.25 -54.91 4.54
CA ALA A 471 16.18 -56.36 4.41
C ALA A 471 17.03 -56.83 3.21
N GLU A 472 17.87 -57.85 3.41
CA GLU A 472 18.66 -58.46 2.30
C GLU A 472 17.77 -59.03 1.18
N ALA A 473 16.51 -59.33 1.49
CA ALA A 473 15.55 -59.93 0.57
C ALA A 473 14.87 -58.93 -0.38
N VAL A 474 14.98 -57.61 -0.14
CA VAL A 474 14.31 -56.58 -0.97
C VAL A 474 15.36 -55.70 -1.62
N SER A 475 15.42 -55.71 -2.95
CA SER A 475 16.33 -54.84 -3.71
C SER A 475 15.87 -53.39 -3.69
N GLU A 476 16.78 -52.44 -3.94
CA GLU A 476 16.44 -51.01 -4.04
C GLU A 476 15.31 -50.74 -5.05
N ARG A 477 15.41 -51.37 -6.23
CA ARG A 477 14.40 -51.25 -7.30
C ARG A 477 13.05 -51.84 -6.89
N GLU A 478 13.05 -52.96 -6.17
CA GLU A 478 11.81 -53.57 -5.68
C GLU A 478 11.17 -52.73 -4.56
N ALA A 479 11.97 -52.21 -3.63
CA ALA A 479 11.50 -51.31 -2.58
C ALA A 479 10.86 -50.05 -3.18
N LEU A 480 11.51 -49.44 -4.18
CA LEU A 480 11.00 -48.26 -4.87
C LEU A 480 9.69 -48.55 -5.61
N ALA A 481 9.61 -49.68 -6.34
CA ALA A 481 8.39 -50.08 -7.04
C ALA A 481 7.21 -50.33 -6.07
N LEU A 482 7.46 -51.02 -4.94
CA LEU A 482 6.44 -51.26 -3.92
C LEU A 482 5.98 -49.97 -3.24
N ALA A 483 6.91 -49.08 -2.89
CA ALA A 483 6.59 -47.78 -2.30
C ALA A 483 5.77 -46.92 -3.27
N ALA A 484 6.20 -46.81 -4.52
CA ALA A 484 5.49 -46.07 -5.57
C ALA A 484 4.09 -46.64 -5.83
N SER A 485 3.89 -47.97 -5.73
CA SER A 485 2.57 -48.59 -5.92
C SER A 485 1.55 -48.11 -4.88
N VAL A 486 1.96 -48.03 -3.61
CA VAL A 486 1.08 -47.53 -2.53
C VAL A 486 0.90 -46.02 -2.65
N GLU A 487 1.97 -45.29 -2.94
CA GLU A 487 1.98 -43.83 -3.01
C GLU A 487 1.30 -43.27 -4.28
N HIS A 488 1.09 -44.08 -5.33
CA HIS A 488 0.40 -43.65 -6.55
C HIS A 488 -1.04 -43.19 -6.30
N ALA A 489 -1.69 -43.69 -5.25
CA ALA A 489 -3.05 -43.29 -4.85
C ALA A 489 -3.07 -42.08 -3.89
N SER A 490 -1.91 -41.55 -3.50
CA SER A 490 -1.75 -40.48 -2.53
C SER A 490 -1.45 -39.15 -3.22
N GLU A 491 -2.16 -38.09 -2.85
CA GLU A 491 -1.93 -36.72 -3.36
C GLU A 491 -0.83 -35.99 -2.58
N HIS A 492 -0.18 -36.65 -1.62
CA HIS A 492 0.83 -36.02 -0.78
C HIS A 492 2.10 -35.68 -1.59
N PRO A 493 2.75 -34.51 -1.41
CA PRO A 493 3.95 -34.14 -2.18
C PRO A 493 5.09 -35.17 -2.09
N ILE A 494 5.28 -35.77 -0.92
CA ILE A 494 6.22 -36.87 -0.71
C ILE A 494 5.87 -38.12 -1.54
N ALA A 495 4.59 -38.44 -1.66
CA ALA A 495 4.12 -39.57 -2.45
C ALA A 495 4.52 -39.40 -3.92
N ARG A 496 4.27 -38.19 -4.44
CA ARG A 496 4.66 -37.79 -5.78
C ARG A 496 6.17 -37.89 -6.00
N ALA A 497 6.98 -37.46 -5.05
CA ALA A 497 8.44 -37.59 -5.13
C ALA A 497 8.90 -39.04 -5.30
N VAL A 498 8.25 -39.99 -4.61
CA VAL A 498 8.54 -41.43 -4.72
C VAL A 498 8.09 -41.98 -6.06
N VAL A 499 6.89 -41.62 -6.52
CA VAL A 499 6.35 -42.03 -7.83
C VAL A 499 7.20 -41.47 -8.97
N ASP A 500 7.49 -40.17 -8.97
CA ASP A 500 8.32 -39.51 -9.98
C ASP A 500 9.73 -40.14 -10.04
N HIS A 501 10.29 -40.53 -8.90
CA HIS A 501 11.57 -41.23 -8.86
C HIS A 501 11.50 -42.65 -9.44
N ALA A 502 10.40 -43.38 -9.21
CA ALA A 502 10.18 -44.70 -9.79
C ALA A 502 9.97 -44.64 -11.32
N GLU A 503 9.22 -43.63 -11.79
CA GLU A 503 9.00 -43.39 -13.22
C GLU A 503 10.30 -42.98 -13.92
N ALA A 504 11.13 -42.13 -13.30
CA ALA A 504 12.44 -41.74 -13.85
C ALA A 504 13.42 -42.91 -13.98
N GLU A 505 13.25 -43.97 -13.18
CA GLU A 505 14.03 -45.21 -13.22
C GLU A 505 13.44 -46.29 -14.16
N ASP A 506 12.39 -45.93 -14.93
CA ASP A 506 11.63 -46.82 -15.84
C ASP A 506 11.16 -48.11 -15.13
N LEU A 507 10.68 -47.99 -13.88
CA LEU A 507 10.19 -49.13 -13.11
C LEU A 507 8.75 -49.49 -13.47
N ALA A 508 8.45 -50.79 -13.52
CA ALA A 508 7.08 -51.27 -13.57
C ALA A 508 6.45 -51.11 -12.18
N ILE A 509 5.42 -50.26 -12.08
CA ILE A 509 4.68 -50.00 -10.83
C ILE A 509 3.46 -50.93 -10.78
N PRO A 510 3.45 -51.97 -9.93
CA PRO A 510 2.29 -52.84 -9.78
C PRO A 510 1.07 -52.13 -9.20
N ALA A 511 -0.13 -52.66 -9.48
CA ALA A 511 -1.37 -52.08 -8.99
C ALA A 511 -1.56 -52.34 -7.49
N ALA A 512 -1.84 -51.29 -6.73
CA ALA A 512 -2.24 -51.40 -5.34
C ALA A 512 -3.77 -51.59 -5.20
N THR A 513 -4.18 -52.37 -4.22
CA THR A 513 -5.58 -52.60 -3.83
C THR A 513 -5.74 -52.38 -2.33
N ASP A 514 -6.96 -52.14 -1.83
CA ASP A 514 -7.23 -51.89 -0.41
C ASP A 514 -6.41 -50.73 0.20
N PHE A 515 -6.34 -49.60 -0.52
CA PHE A 515 -5.61 -48.42 -0.08
C PHE A 515 -6.28 -47.74 1.13
N GLU A 516 -5.48 -47.44 2.15
CA GLU A 516 -5.86 -46.69 3.34
C GLU A 516 -4.83 -45.60 3.64
N ALA A 517 -5.29 -44.35 3.73
CA ALA A 517 -4.49 -43.21 4.19
C ALA A 517 -4.83 -42.88 5.64
N VAL A 518 -3.80 -42.75 6.49
CA VAL A 518 -3.93 -42.37 7.90
C VAL A 518 -3.31 -40.97 8.07
N PRO A 519 -4.11 -39.90 8.16
CA PRO A 519 -3.63 -38.52 8.23
C PRO A 519 -2.59 -38.32 9.33
N GLY A 520 -1.45 -37.71 8.97
CA GLY A 520 -0.33 -37.47 9.87
C GLY A 520 0.56 -38.70 10.15
N TYR A 521 0.24 -39.90 9.66
CA TYR A 521 1.03 -41.12 9.90
C TYR A 521 1.66 -41.68 8.62
N GLY A 522 0.85 -42.03 7.62
CA GLY A 522 1.29 -42.72 6.41
C GLY A 522 0.16 -43.38 5.62
N VAL A 523 0.52 -44.21 4.66
CA VAL A 523 -0.39 -44.93 3.76
C VAL A 523 -0.09 -46.44 3.76
N GLN A 524 -1.10 -47.28 3.56
CA GLN A 524 -0.93 -48.72 3.40
C GLN A 524 -1.85 -49.28 2.31
N ALA A 525 -1.42 -50.34 1.63
CA ALA A 525 -2.22 -51.04 0.63
C ALA A 525 -1.69 -52.48 0.41
N ASP A 526 -2.45 -53.29 -0.32
CA ASP A 526 -2.05 -54.61 -0.80
C ASP A 526 -1.48 -54.50 -2.23
N VAL A 527 -0.22 -54.93 -2.41
CA VAL A 527 0.50 -54.89 -3.69
C VAL A 527 1.04 -56.29 -4.00
N ASP A 528 0.62 -56.88 -5.12
CA ASP A 528 0.97 -58.26 -5.51
C ASP A 528 0.76 -59.31 -4.40
N GLY A 529 -0.29 -59.13 -3.58
CA GLY A 529 -0.62 -60.02 -2.46
C GLY A 529 0.23 -59.83 -1.20
N ARG A 530 1.07 -58.79 -1.15
CA ARG A 530 1.85 -58.38 0.03
C ARG A 530 1.25 -57.14 0.68
N ARG A 531 1.25 -57.08 2.02
CA ARG A 531 0.79 -55.88 2.74
C ARG A 531 1.93 -54.88 2.81
N VAL A 532 1.77 -53.73 2.17
CA VAL A 532 2.80 -52.69 2.08
C VAL A 532 2.34 -51.45 2.84
N ALA A 533 3.23 -50.90 3.67
CA ALA A 533 2.97 -49.66 4.42
C ALA A 533 4.13 -48.69 4.24
N VAL A 534 3.82 -47.42 3.96
CA VAL A 534 4.78 -46.32 3.78
C VAL A 534 4.44 -45.21 4.76
N GLY A 535 5.41 -44.72 5.54
CA GLY A 535 5.16 -43.59 6.42
C GLY A 535 6.25 -43.28 7.44
N ALA A 536 5.94 -42.38 8.38
CA ALA A 536 6.87 -41.98 9.43
C ALA A 536 7.09 -43.10 10.48
N ALA A 537 8.12 -42.99 11.31
CA ALA A 537 8.40 -43.98 12.36
C ALA A 537 7.21 -44.22 13.31
N ARG A 538 6.41 -43.19 13.58
CA ARG A 538 5.16 -43.29 14.36
C ARG A 538 4.11 -44.20 13.73
N PHE A 539 4.10 -44.33 12.41
CA PHE A 539 3.18 -45.22 11.70
C PHE A 539 3.58 -46.68 11.86
N LEU A 540 4.86 -47.00 11.72
CA LEU A 540 5.36 -48.36 11.96
C LEU A 540 5.18 -48.79 13.42
N ASN A 541 5.40 -47.87 14.37
CA ASN A 541 5.11 -48.15 15.78
C ASN A 541 3.62 -48.45 16.02
N ARG A 542 2.72 -47.71 15.36
CA ARG A 542 1.26 -47.96 15.42
C ARG A 542 0.90 -49.32 14.84
N LEU A 543 1.58 -49.74 13.78
CA LEU A 543 1.45 -51.07 13.17
C LEU A 543 2.19 -52.18 13.96
N SER A 544 2.81 -51.84 15.09
CA SER A 544 3.61 -52.77 15.92
C SER A 544 4.79 -53.41 15.16
N ILE A 545 5.36 -52.69 14.19
CA ILE A 545 6.49 -53.15 13.37
C ILE A 545 7.80 -52.74 14.07
N PRO A 546 8.67 -53.70 14.46
CA PRO A 546 9.89 -53.39 15.18
C PRO A 546 10.94 -52.74 14.27
N LEU A 547 11.51 -51.63 14.73
CA LEU A 547 12.66 -50.97 14.12
C LEU A 547 13.93 -51.32 14.90
N ALA A 548 14.98 -51.78 14.21
CA ALA A 548 16.28 -52.05 14.83
C ALA A 548 17.00 -50.72 15.18
N ASP A 549 17.82 -50.73 16.23
CA ASP A 549 18.54 -49.51 16.67
C ASP A 549 19.53 -48.99 15.62
N THR A 550 20.15 -49.88 14.85
CA THR A 550 21.01 -49.51 13.71
C THR A 550 20.25 -48.76 12.63
N HIS A 551 19.01 -49.17 12.33
CA HIS A 551 18.15 -48.52 11.35
C HIS A 551 17.69 -47.15 11.86
N ARG A 552 17.33 -47.06 13.15
CA ARG A 552 17.01 -45.78 13.80
C ARG A 552 18.17 -44.80 13.72
N GLN A 553 19.39 -45.23 14.04
CA GLN A 553 20.59 -44.38 13.92
C GLN A 553 20.82 -43.90 12.49
N ARG A 554 20.53 -44.74 11.48
CA ARG A 554 20.66 -44.36 10.07
C ARG A 554 19.63 -43.30 9.66
N ALA A 555 18.37 -43.48 10.07
CA ALA A 555 17.31 -42.51 9.84
C ALA A 555 17.60 -41.17 10.54
N GLU A 556 18.17 -41.23 11.75
CA GLU A 556 18.51 -40.05 12.52
C GLU A 556 19.69 -39.27 11.91
N ALA A 557 20.68 -39.96 11.33
CA ALA A 557 21.74 -39.32 10.55
C ALA A 557 21.19 -38.59 9.31
N LEU A 558 20.27 -39.23 8.57
CA LEU A 558 19.60 -38.59 7.42
C LEU A 558 18.76 -37.38 7.85
N ALA A 559 18.07 -37.47 8.99
CA ALA A 559 17.32 -36.36 9.56
C ALA A 559 18.24 -35.19 9.98
N GLN A 560 19.43 -35.49 10.52
CA GLN A 560 20.42 -34.47 10.88
C GLN A 560 20.99 -33.74 9.65
N ASP A 561 20.94 -34.36 8.48
CA ASP A 561 21.29 -33.74 7.19
C ASP A 561 20.15 -32.90 6.58
N GLY A 562 19.00 -32.80 7.25
CA GLY A 562 17.83 -32.05 6.75
C GLY A 562 16.95 -32.84 5.79
N LYS A 563 17.08 -34.17 5.78
CA LYS A 563 16.25 -35.06 4.98
C LYS A 563 15.09 -35.63 5.82
N THR A 564 13.98 -35.96 5.19
CA THR A 564 12.82 -36.59 5.87
C THR A 564 12.89 -38.10 5.69
N PRO A 565 13.15 -38.88 6.76
CA PRO A 565 13.18 -40.33 6.69
C PRO A 565 11.76 -40.92 6.62
N ILE A 566 11.52 -41.76 5.64
CA ILE A 566 10.25 -42.45 5.40
C ILE A 566 10.51 -43.95 5.34
N TRP A 567 9.71 -44.70 6.09
CA TRP A 567 9.88 -46.13 6.23
C TRP A 567 8.94 -46.86 5.29
N LEU A 568 9.47 -47.88 4.64
CA LEU A 568 8.70 -48.89 3.93
C LEU A 568 8.68 -50.16 4.77
N ALA A 569 7.49 -50.69 5.01
CA ALA A 569 7.29 -52.01 5.57
C ALA A 569 6.56 -52.91 4.59
N VAL A 570 6.98 -54.18 4.54
CA VAL A 570 6.39 -55.24 3.72
C VAL A 570 6.10 -56.41 4.64
N ASP A 571 4.87 -56.90 4.63
CA ASP A 571 4.39 -58.05 5.42
C ASP A 571 4.74 -57.97 6.92
N GLY A 572 4.62 -56.78 7.49
CA GLY A 572 4.87 -56.51 8.91
C GLY A 572 6.35 -56.40 9.30
N GLN A 573 7.26 -56.29 8.33
CA GLN A 573 8.69 -56.07 8.56
C GLN A 573 9.18 -54.79 7.85
N ALA A 574 10.08 -54.05 8.50
CA ALA A 574 10.72 -52.89 7.87
C ALA A 574 11.64 -53.34 6.72
N ALA A 575 11.32 -52.93 5.50
CA ALA A 575 11.96 -53.38 4.27
C ALA A 575 12.97 -52.36 3.72
N ALA A 576 12.65 -51.06 3.78
CA ALA A 576 13.54 -50.01 3.30
C ALA A 576 13.31 -48.69 4.05
N LEU A 577 14.30 -47.80 3.95
CA LEU A 577 14.28 -46.43 4.43
C LEU A 577 14.56 -45.50 3.25
N PHE A 578 13.62 -44.61 2.97
CA PHE A 578 13.75 -43.54 1.98
C PHE A 578 14.11 -42.24 2.69
N ALA A 579 14.92 -41.41 2.05
CA ALA A 579 15.12 -40.03 2.46
C ALA A 579 14.57 -39.12 1.37
N VAL A 580 13.64 -38.25 1.75
CA VAL A 580 13.07 -37.24 0.86
C VAL A 580 13.49 -35.88 1.37
N ALA A 581 14.04 -35.05 0.50
CA ALA A 581 14.42 -33.69 0.83
C ALA A 581 13.81 -32.73 -0.19
N ASP A 582 13.38 -31.57 0.30
CA ASP A 582 13.02 -30.44 -0.55
C ASP A 582 14.24 -29.50 -0.60
N PRO A 583 14.88 -29.32 -1.78
CA PRO A 583 16.08 -28.52 -1.89
C PRO A 583 15.86 -27.08 -1.40
N ILE A 584 16.81 -26.56 -0.63
CA ILE A 584 16.84 -25.15 -0.26
C ILE A 584 17.10 -24.32 -1.52
N LYS A 585 16.33 -23.26 -1.75
CA LYS A 585 16.57 -22.35 -2.89
C LYS A 585 17.95 -21.70 -2.77
N GLU A 586 18.66 -21.57 -3.88
CA GLU A 586 20.00 -20.95 -3.91
C GLU A 586 19.99 -19.50 -3.35
N THR A 587 18.88 -18.78 -3.49
CA THR A 587 18.72 -17.40 -3.04
C THR A 587 18.41 -17.27 -1.55
N SER A 588 17.89 -18.32 -0.90
CA SER A 588 17.42 -18.29 0.48
C SER A 588 18.52 -17.88 1.47
N HIS A 589 19.73 -18.41 1.32
CA HIS A 589 20.85 -18.07 2.23
C HIS A 589 21.14 -16.56 2.25
N LYS A 590 21.31 -15.96 1.05
CA LYS A 590 21.64 -14.53 0.92
C LYS A 590 20.51 -13.64 1.45
N ALA A 591 19.25 -14.02 1.18
CA ALA A 591 18.09 -13.26 1.64
C ALA A 591 18.00 -13.26 3.18
N LEU A 592 18.18 -14.42 3.82
CA LEU A 592 18.12 -14.52 5.28
C LEU A 592 19.31 -13.82 5.97
N GLU A 593 20.50 -13.82 5.36
CA GLU A 593 21.63 -13.02 5.85
C GLU A 593 21.33 -11.51 5.80
N ALA A 594 20.72 -11.04 4.71
CA ALA A 594 20.32 -9.63 4.57
C ALA A 594 19.25 -9.21 5.59
N LEU A 595 18.25 -10.08 5.82
CA LEU A 595 17.23 -9.87 6.84
C LEU A 595 17.83 -9.83 8.26
N ARG A 596 18.77 -10.73 8.58
CA ARG A 596 19.49 -10.69 9.87
C ARG A 596 20.36 -9.46 10.03
N ALA A 597 21.08 -9.04 8.99
CA ALA A 597 21.87 -7.80 9.01
C ALA A 597 21.01 -6.55 9.25
N ARG A 598 19.73 -6.62 8.87
CA ARG A 598 18.70 -5.62 9.15
C ARG A 598 18.10 -5.71 10.56
N GLY A 599 18.53 -6.66 11.38
CA GLY A 599 18.13 -6.81 12.77
C GLY A 599 16.82 -7.57 13.00
N PHE A 600 16.31 -8.26 11.98
CA PHE A 600 15.15 -9.16 12.17
C PHE A 600 15.57 -10.43 12.90
N ARG A 601 14.72 -10.91 13.81
CA ARG A 601 14.78 -12.28 14.32
C ARG A 601 14.13 -13.19 13.30
N LEU A 602 14.78 -14.32 13.00
CA LEU A 602 14.26 -15.28 12.04
C LEU A 602 13.74 -16.49 12.78
N ALA A 603 12.48 -16.81 12.53
CA ALA A 603 11.83 -18.02 13.00
C ALA A 603 11.34 -18.84 11.81
N MET A 604 11.30 -20.16 11.94
CA MET A 604 10.75 -21.06 10.91
C MET A 604 9.61 -21.89 11.50
N VAL A 605 8.51 -22.04 10.75
CA VAL A 605 7.43 -22.97 11.06
C VAL A 605 7.33 -24.05 9.99
N THR A 606 7.10 -25.30 10.40
CA THR A 606 6.96 -26.41 9.47
C THR A 606 6.23 -27.60 10.09
N GLY A 607 5.62 -28.42 9.24
CA GLY A 607 5.05 -29.72 9.62
C GLY A 607 6.08 -30.86 9.69
N ASP A 608 7.32 -30.63 9.27
CA ASP A 608 8.39 -31.62 9.32
C ASP A 608 8.74 -32.02 10.76
N ALA A 609 9.39 -33.17 10.92
CA ALA A 609 9.92 -33.62 12.20
C ALA A 609 10.98 -32.64 12.75
N GLU A 610 11.04 -32.51 14.07
CA GLU A 610 11.93 -31.59 14.79
C GLU A 610 13.41 -31.70 14.34
N ALA A 611 13.91 -32.92 14.14
CA ALA A 611 15.30 -33.14 13.73
C ALA A 611 15.63 -32.54 12.36
N THR A 612 14.74 -32.76 11.38
CA THR A 612 14.85 -32.26 10.00
C THR A 612 14.71 -30.74 9.97
N ALA A 613 13.70 -30.19 10.67
CA ALA A 613 13.48 -28.75 10.77
C ALA A 613 14.69 -28.04 11.38
N ARG A 614 15.24 -28.54 12.49
CA ARG A 614 16.45 -27.98 13.10
C ARG A 614 17.68 -28.08 12.21
N ALA A 615 17.79 -29.13 11.39
CA ALA A 615 18.90 -29.26 10.45
C ALA A 615 18.84 -28.20 9.35
N VAL A 616 17.67 -28.00 8.73
CA VAL A 616 17.45 -26.93 7.74
C VAL A 616 17.69 -25.55 8.37
N ALA A 617 17.15 -25.31 9.56
CA ALA A 617 17.37 -24.07 10.30
C ALA A 617 18.85 -23.80 10.58
N ARG A 618 19.65 -24.81 10.95
CA ARG A 618 21.10 -24.66 11.14
C ARG A 618 21.82 -24.30 9.84
N GLN A 619 21.46 -24.93 8.72
CA GLN A 619 22.05 -24.63 7.42
C GLN A 619 21.74 -23.17 7.00
N LEU A 620 20.52 -22.72 7.28
CA LEU A 620 20.05 -21.38 6.95
C LEU A 620 20.39 -20.33 8.02
N GLY A 621 20.85 -20.72 9.21
CA GLY A 621 21.13 -19.84 10.34
C GLY A 621 19.88 -19.19 10.96
N ILE A 622 18.78 -19.93 11.06
CA ILE A 622 17.53 -19.50 11.70
C ILE A 622 17.59 -19.80 13.21
N ASP A 623 17.19 -18.83 14.03
CA ASP A 623 17.39 -18.87 15.49
C ASP A 623 16.31 -19.69 16.21
N GLU A 624 15.06 -19.65 15.71
CA GLU A 624 13.89 -20.25 16.34
C GLU A 624 13.14 -21.17 15.35
N VAL A 625 12.69 -22.34 15.82
CA VAL A 625 12.06 -23.37 14.99
C VAL A 625 10.82 -23.91 15.69
N HIS A 626 9.71 -23.91 14.97
CA HIS A 626 8.45 -24.55 15.35
C HIS A 626 8.19 -25.69 14.37
N ALA A 627 8.52 -26.92 14.76
CA ALA A 627 8.34 -28.10 13.92
C ALA A 627 7.05 -28.85 14.27
N GLU A 628 6.73 -29.89 13.50
CA GLU A 628 5.58 -30.78 13.69
C GLU A 628 4.23 -30.03 13.80
N THR A 629 4.13 -28.86 13.16
CA THR A 629 2.95 -27.99 13.20
C THR A 629 1.97 -28.37 12.10
N LEU A 630 0.69 -28.57 12.43
CA LEU A 630 -0.37 -28.77 11.44
C LEU A 630 -0.75 -27.44 10.77
N PRO A 631 -1.33 -27.45 9.56
CA PRO A 631 -1.77 -26.21 8.89
C PRO A 631 -2.66 -25.31 9.76
N GLU A 632 -3.60 -25.90 10.49
CA GLU A 632 -4.52 -25.18 11.40
C GLU A 632 -3.78 -24.55 12.60
N ASP A 633 -2.64 -25.13 13.00
CA ASP A 633 -1.87 -24.70 14.17
C ASP A 633 -0.86 -23.59 13.84
N LYS A 634 -0.57 -23.33 12.56
CA LYS A 634 0.37 -22.26 12.15
C LYS A 634 -0.08 -20.88 12.64
N ALA A 635 -1.39 -20.62 12.64
CA ALA A 635 -1.96 -19.37 13.17
C ALA A 635 -1.78 -19.26 14.70
N SER A 636 -1.82 -20.38 15.43
CA SER A 636 -1.55 -20.42 16.86
C SER A 636 -0.09 -20.05 17.17
N VAL A 637 0.86 -20.53 16.36
CA VAL A 637 2.28 -20.15 16.50
C VAL A 637 2.48 -18.64 16.33
N VAL A 638 1.82 -18.03 15.34
CA VAL A 638 1.81 -16.57 15.17
C VAL A 638 1.27 -15.89 16.44
N HIS A 639 0.16 -16.39 16.99
CA HIS A 639 -0.45 -15.82 18.19
C HIS A 639 0.42 -15.94 19.44
N ASP A 640 1.16 -17.04 19.58
CA ASP A 640 2.09 -17.26 20.70
C ASP A 640 3.25 -16.25 20.66
N LEU A 641 3.81 -16.00 19.47
CA LEU A 641 4.86 -14.99 19.28
C LEU A 641 4.33 -13.57 19.53
N GLN A 642 3.12 -13.26 19.05
CA GLN A 642 2.45 -11.98 19.33
C GLN A 642 2.18 -11.79 20.82
N SER A 643 1.75 -12.84 21.52
CA SER A 643 1.50 -12.84 22.97
C SER A 643 2.79 -12.67 23.78
N ALA A 644 3.93 -13.06 23.23
CA ALA A 644 5.26 -12.77 23.77
C ALA A 644 5.71 -11.32 23.54
N GLY A 645 4.87 -10.48 22.92
CA GLY A 645 5.13 -9.06 22.64
C GLY A 645 5.94 -8.81 21.38
N GLN A 646 6.05 -9.80 20.48
CA GLN A 646 6.70 -9.65 19.19
C GLN A 646 5.71 -9.13 18.14
N THR A 647 6.22 -8.38 17.17
CA THR A 647 5.48 -7.97 15.97
C THR A 647 5.92 -8.88 14.83
N VAL A 648 4.99 -9.69 14.32
CA VAL A 648 5.29 -10.85 13.49
C VAL A 648 4.94 -10.58 12.03
N ALA A 649 5.96 -10.69 11.18
CA ALA A 649 5.78 -10.81 9.74
C ALA A 649 5.78 -12.28 9.35
N PHE A 650 4.64 -12.81 8.89
CA PHE A 650 4.54 -14.18 8.41
C PHE A 650 4.82 -14.24 6.91
N VAL A 651 5.65 -15.19 6.46
CA VAL A 651 6.02 -15.37 5.06
C VAL A 651 5.65 -16.79 4.60
N GLY A 652 4.80 -16.91 3.59
CA GLY A 652 4.33 -18.21 3.07
C GLY A 652 3.86 -18.14 1.62
N ASP A 653 3.61 -19.29 0.99
CA ASP A 653 3.27 -19.41 -0.43
C ASP A 653 1.94 -20.15 -0.72
N GLY A 654 1.34 -20.81 0.29
CA GLY A 654 0.25 -21.76 0.07
C GLY A 654 -1.13 -21.38 0.63
N ILE A 655 -2.17 -22.09 0.15
CA ILE A 655 -3.54 -22.11 0.73
C ILE A 655 -3.47 -22.42 2.24
N ASN A 656 -2.60 -23.37 2.60
CA ASN A 656 -2.42 -23.85 3.98
C ASN A 656 -1.92 -22.77 4.94
N ASP A 657 -1.36 -21.68 4.41
CA ASP A 657 -0.80 -20.58 5.18
C ASP A 657 -1.75 -19.39 5.29
N ALA A 658 -2.85 -19.38 4.54
CA ALA A 658 -3.81 -18.28 4.53
C ALA A 658 -4.29 -17.88 5.94
N PRO A 659 -4.60 -18.82 6.87
CA PRO A 659 -4.95 -18.46 8.24
C PRO A 659 -3.81 -17.75 9.00
N ALA A 660 -2.56 -18.18 8.80
CA ALA A 660 -1.40 -17.58 9.46
C ALA A 660 -1.05 -16.21 8.86
N LEU A 661 -1.15 -16.07 7.53
CA LEU A 661 -0.99 -14.80 6.81
C LEU A 661 -2.00 -13.75 7.31
N ALA A 662 -3.25 -14.14 7.56
CA ALA A 662 -4.32 -13.22 7.97
C ALA A 662 -4.25 -12.79 9.45
N VAL A 663 -3.65 -13.61 10.33
CA VAL A 663 -3.55 -13.33 11.77
C VAL A 663 -2.24 -12.60 12.13
N ALA A 664 -1.22 -12.70 11.28
CA ALA A 664 0.04 -11.99 11.45
C ALA A 664 -0.16 -10.47 11.47
N ASP A 665 0.77 -9.74 12.09
CA ASP A 665 0.77 -8.27 12.03
C ASP A 665 0.99 -7.80 10.59
N VAL A 666 1.75 -8.59 9.81
CA VAL A 666 1.81 -8.48 8.36
C VAL A 666 1.97 -9.86 7.72
N GLY A 667 1.08 -10.19 6.78
CA GLY A 667 1.20 -11.36 5.92
C GLY A 667 1.97 -11.05 4.63
N VAL A 668 3.03 -11.79 4.33
CA VAL A 668 3.80 -11.69 3.09
C VAL A 668 3.62 -12.97 2.28
N ALA A 669 2.80 -12.91 1.24
CA ALA A 669 2.58 -14.01 0.32
C ALA A 669 3.68 -14.05 -0.75
N ILE A 670 4.21 -15.25 -1.04
CA ILE A 670 5.30 -15.48 -1.98
C ILE A 670 4.85 -16.32 -3.18
N GLY A 671 5.26 -15.92 -4.38
CA GLY A 671 5.12 -16.70 -5.60
C GLY A 671 3.76 -16.57 -6.31
N THR A 672 3.48 -17.50 -7.23
CA THR A 672 2.18 -17.66 -7.88
C THR A 672 1.20 -18.40 -6.97
N GLY A 673 1.23 -18.09 -5.67
CA GLY A 673 0.35 -18.71 -4.70
C GLY A 673 -1.09 -18.70 -5.21
N THR A 674 -1.84 -19.74 -4.88
CA THR A 674 -3.27 -19.87 -5.18
C THR A 674 -4.00 -18.57 -4.83
N ASP A 675 -5.06 -18.21 -5.56
CA ASP A 675 -5.78 -16.94 -5.38
C ASP A 675 -6.07 -16.61 -3.91
N VAL A 676 -6.31 -17.63 -3.08
CA VAL A 676 -6.52 -17.53 -1.62
C VAL A 676 -5.32 -16.92 -0.86
N ALA A 677 -4.08 -17.30 -1.18
CA ALA A 677 -2.88 -16.77 -0.53
C ALA A 677 -2.61 -15.32 -0.96
N ILE A 678 -2.87 -15.02 -2.24
CA ILE A 678 -2.83 -13.66 -2.77
C ILE A 678 -3.93 -12.81 -2.14
N GLU A 679 -5.10 -13.35 -1.78
CA GLU A 679 -6.15 -12.59 -1.08
C GLU A 679 -5.84 -12.39 0.42
N ALA A 680 -5.15 -13.34 1.05
CA ALA A 680 -4.88 -13.32 2.50
C ALA A 680 -3.70 -12.43 2.91
N GLY A 681 -2.61 -12.36 2.14
CA GLY A 681 -1.39 -11.65 2.58
C GLY A 681 -1.41 -10.15 2.29
N ASP A 682 -1.08 -9.27 3.23
CA ASP A 682 -1.03 -7.80 3.02
C ASP A 682 -0.03 -7.34 1.95
N ILE A 683 1.05 -8.11 1.79
CA ILE A 683 2.10 -7.89 0.81
C ILE A 683 2.24 -9.15 -0.04
N VAL A 684 2.33 -8.98 -1.36
CA VAL A 684 2.42 -10.08 -2.33
C VAL A 684 3.69 -9.92 -3.16
N LEU A 685 4.47 -11.00 -3.27
CA LEU A 685 5.66 -11.09 -4.09
C LEU A 685 5.38 -12.02 -5.28
N LEU A 686 5.45 -11.50 -6.52
CA LEU A 686 5.13 -12.31 -7.72
C LEU A 686 6.10 -13.47 -7.95
N ARG A 687 7.37 -13.31 -7.57
CA ARG A 687 8.36 -14.39 -7.64
C ARG A 687 8.45 -15.12 -6.30
N GLY A 688 8.70 -16.43 -6.40
CA GLY A 688 8.92 -17.32 -5.28
C GLY A 688 10.22 -17.10 -4.50
N ASP A 689 10.77 -15.88 -4.44
CA ASP A 689 12.10 -15.60 -3.89
C ASP A 689 12.04 -14.67 -2.67
N LEU A 690 12.73 -15.08 -1.60
CA LEU A 690 12.89 -14.34 -0.35
C LEU A 690 13.64 -13.02 -0.50
N ALA A 691 14.42 -12.83 -1.58
CA ALA A 691 15.00 -11.52 -1.89
C ALA A 691 13.93 -10.44 -2.05
N GLY A 692 12.70 -10.79 -2.43
CA GLY A 692 11.57 -9.87 -2.45
C GLY A 692 11.17 -9.39 -1.05
N VAL A 693 11.24 -10.25 -0.03
CA VAL A 693 10.94 -9.90 1.37
C VAL A 693 11.94 -8.88 1.90
N ASP A 694 13.21 -9.05 1.58
CA ASP A 694 14.27 -8.12 1.97
C ASP A 694 14.06 -6.72 1.35
N ARG A 695 13.74 -6.69 0.05
CA ARG A 695 13.38 -5.44 -0.67
C ARG A 695 12.14 -4.78 -0.07
N ALA A 696 11.11 -5.57 0.22
CA ALA A 696 9.88 -5.08 0.84
C ALA A 696 10.17 -4.44 2.21
N ALA A 697 10.97 -5.10 3.05
CA ALA A 697 11.33 -4.61 4.37
C ALA A 697 12.15 -3.31 4.31
N ASP A 698 13.08 -3.20 3.37
CA ASP A 698 13.87 -1.98 3.19
C ASP A 698 13.00 -0.78 2.78
N LEU A 699 12.15 -1.00 1.78
CA LEU A 699 11.25 0.02 1.27
C LEU A 699 10.19 0.44 2.30
N ALA A 700 9.65 -0.52 3.06
CA ALA A 700 8.75 -0.27 4.18
C ALA A 700 9.40 0.64 5.22
N ARG A 701 10.62 0.31 5.67
CA ARG A 701 11.38 1.12 6.64
C ARG A 701 11.76 2.50 6.10
N ALA A 702 12.17 2.61 4.84
CA ALA A 702 12.47 3.88 4.19
C ALA A 702 11.23 4.78 4.11
N THR A 703 10.09 4.21 3.75
CA THR A 703 8.80 4.90 3.66
C THR A 703 8.34 5.36 5.04
N LEU A 704 8.35 4.50 6.06
CA LEU A 704 7.95 4.86 7.43
C LEU A 704 8.87 5.95 8.02
N ARG A 705 10.18 5.87 7.77
CA ARG A 705 11.14 6.91 8.17
C ARG A 705 10.82 8.25 7.52
N THR A 706 10.47 8.24 6.24
CA THR A 706 10.08 9.43 5.49
C THR A 706 8.78 10.03 6.02
N ILE A 707 7.78 9.20 6.34
CA ILE A 707 6.54 9.64 6.99
C ILE A 707 6.84 10.30 8.34
N LYS A 708 7.65 9.65 9.21
CA LYS A 708 8.04 10.19 10.52
C LYS A 708 8.76 11.55 10.39
N GLN A 709 9.69 11.67 9.43
CA GLN A 709 10.37 12.94 9.13
C GLN A 709 9.39 14.01 8.66
N ASN A 710 8.49 13.66 7.73
CA ASN A 710 7.53 14.60 7.17
C ASN A 710 6.54 15.09 8.22
N LEU A 711 6.04 14.20 9.09
CA LEU A 711 5.18 14.59 10.21
C LEU A 711 5.93 15.47 11.21
N PHE A 712 7.19 15.15 11.54
CA PHE A 712 8.01 16.00 12.40
C PHE A 712 8.14 17.42 11.82
N TRP A 713 8.56 17.53 10.56
CA TRP A 713 8.75 18.83 9.91
C TRP A 713 7.45 19.56 9.65
N ALA A 714 6.32 18.87 9.47
CA ALA A 714 5.01 19.48 9.32
C ALA A 714 4.49 20.20 10.59
N PHE A 715 5.12 20.00 11.74
CA PHE A 715 4.75 20.65 13.01
C PHE A 715 5.89 21.42 13.67
N ALA A 716 7.14 20.97 13.54
CA ALA A 716 8.28 21.53 14.26
C ALA A 716 8.44 23.04 14.02
N TYR A 717 8.27 23.50 12.76
CA TYR A 717 8.35 24.92 12.44
C TYR A 717 7.19 25.71 13.05
N ASN A 718 5.96 25.17 13.08
CA ASN A 718 4.82 25.85 13.68
C ASN A 718 5.06 26.03 15.19
N VAL A 719 5.49 24.97 15.88
CA VAL A 719 5.75 24.99 17.33
C VAL A 719 6.81 26.05 17.68
N VAL A 720 7.84 26.20 16.85
CA VAL A 720 8.90 27.21 17.05
C VAL A 720 8.43 28.61 16.71
N LEU A 721 7.66 28.78 15.63
CA LEU A 721 7.30 30.11 15.10
C LEU A 721 6.01 30.69 15.70
N ILE A 722 5.13 29.89 16.32
CA ILE A 722 3.94 30.40 17.03
C ILE A 722 4.34 31.35 18.17
N PRO A 723 5.28 31.02 19.07
CA PRO A 723 5.76 31.97 20.09
C PRO A 723 6.35 33.25 19.51
N VAL A 724 7.08 33.14 18.38
CA VAL A 724 7.66 34.29 17.69
C VAL A 724 6.55 35.18 17.11
N ALA A 725 5.52 34.58 16.51
CA ALA A 725 4.34 35.28 16.00
C ALA A 725 3.51 35.91 17.12
N ALA A 726 3.39 35.24 18.25
CA ALA A 726 2.72 35.76 19.44
C ALA A 726 3.48 36.93 20.09
N GLY A 727 4.75 37.15 19.71
CA GLY A 727 5.54 38.29 20.16
C GLY A 727 6.43 38.02 21.37
N VAL A 728 6.71 36.76 21.71
CA VAL A 728 7.56 36.40 22.86
C VAL A 728 8.96 37.01 22.74
N LEU A 729 9.49 37.14 21.52
CA LEU A 729 10.81 37.74 21.25
C LEU A 729 10.78 39.27 21.15
N TRP A 730 9.60 39.89 21.12
CA TRP A 730 9.46 41.32 20.89
C TRP A 730 10.05 42.18 22.04
N PRO A 731 9.86 41.88 23.34
CA PRO A 731 10.40 42.70 24.42
C PRO A 731 11.94 42.77 24.45
N SER A 732 12.62 41.68 24.04
CA SER A 732 14.09 41.58 24.10
C SER A 732 14.78 41.92 22.79
N LEU A 733 14.16 41.63 21.64
CA LEU A 733 14.79 41.75 20.32
C LEU A 733 14.02 42.66 19.35
N GLY A 734 12.82 43.13 19.72
CA GLY A 734 11.95 43.91 18.83
C GLY A 734 11.40 43.11 17.65
N VAL A 735 11.51 41.78 17.66
CA VAL A 735 11.12 40.92 16.54
C VAL A 735 9.66 40.49 16.68
N LEU A 736 8.85 40.79 15.66
CA LEU A 736 7.50 40.27 15.48
C LEU A 736 7.40 39.60 14.11
N LEU A 737 6.82 38.38 14.05
CA LEU A 737 6.67 37.69 12.78
C LEU A 737 5.61 38.39 11.93
N SER A 738 5.95 38.73 10.68
CA SER A 738 4.96 39.26 9.74
C SER A 738 4.07 38.13 9.19
N PRO A 739 2.78 38.41 8.91
CA PRO A 739 1.87 37.43 8.29
C PRO A 739 2.38 36.85 6.98
N MET A 740 3.13 37.65 6.20
CA MET A 740 3.73 37.23 4.94
C MET A 740 4.86 36.22 5.15
N LEU A 741 5.76 36.47 6.11
CA LEU A 741 6.82 35.52 6.45
C LEU A 741 6.24 34.23 7.03
N ALA A 742 5.15 34.33 7.78
CA ALA A 742 4.42 33.16 8.27
C ALA A 742 3.86 32.29 7.12
N ALA A 743 3.21 32.92 6.13
CA ALA A 743 2.72 32.24 4.93
C ALA A 743 3.88 31.65 4.09
N GLY A 744 5.01 32.35 3.99
CA GLY A 744 6.21 31.85 3.32
C GLY A 744 6.79 30.61 4.00
N ALA A 745 6.94 30.62 5.33
CA ALA A 745 7.44 29.48 6.10
C ALA A 745 6.57 28.22 5.92
N MET A 746 5.25 28.40 5.86
CA MET A 746 4.30 27.32 5.57
C MET A 746 4.55 26.70 4.18
N VAL A 747 4.67 27.52 3.13
CA VAL A 747 4.98 27.01 1.78
C VAL A 747 6.30 26.24 1.79
N PHE A 748 7.34 26.75 2.45
CA PHE A 748 8.62 26.04 2.54
C PHE A 748 8.50 24.68 3.26
N SER A 749 7.68 24.59 4.31
CA SER A 749 7.39 23.31 4.97
C SER A 749 6.72 22.32 4.02
N ASP A 750 5.69 22.76 3.28
CA ASP A 750 4.99 21.92 2.29
C ASP A 750 5.97 21.40 1.23
N LEU A 751 6.86 22.27 0.73
CA LEU A 751 7.90 21.91 -0.23
C LEU A 751 8.93 20.94 0.32
N PHE A 752 9.34 21.13 1.57
CA PHE A 752 10.26 20.22 2.24
C PHE A 752 9.65 18.82 2.35
N VAL A 753 8.40 18.72 2.83
CA VAL A 753 7.68 17.45 3.01
C VAL A 753 7.51 16.72 1.68
N VAL A 754 7.07 17.45 0.64
CA VAL A 754 6.93 16.92 -0.72
C VAL A 754 8.27 16.47 -1.28
N GLY A 755 9.30 17.31 -1.19
CA GLY A 755 10.63 17.01 -1.70
C GLY A 755 11.26 15.80 -1.00
N ASN A 756 11.05 15.68 0.32
CA ASN A 756 11.51 14.54 1.09
C ASN A 756 10.80 13.25 0.71
N ALA A 757 9.47 13.29 0.51
CA ALA A 757 8.71 12.14 0.01
C ALA A 757 9.19 11.66 -1.38
N LEU A 758 9.49 12.60 -2.29
CA LEU A 758 9.99 12.27 -3.63
C LEU A 758 11.39 11.61 -3.63
N ARG A 759 12.16 11.66 -2.54
CA ARG A 759 13.44 10.94 -2.42
C ARG A 759 13.25 9.43 -2.47
N LEU A 760 12.08 8.91 -2.07
CA LEU A 760 11.74 7.49 -2.13
C LEU A 760 11.74 6.93 -3.56
N ARG A 761 11.63 7.79 -4.60
CA ARG A 761 11.76 7.35 -6.00
C ARG A 761 13.14 6.78 -6.33
N ARG A 762 14.15 7.10 -5.54
CA ARG A 762 15.54 6.61 -5.72
C ARG A 762 15.90 5.49 -4.74
N ALA A 763 14.96 5.08 -3.89
CA ALA A 763 15.16 4.03 -2.90
C ALA A 763 15.23 2.65 -3.54
#